data_AF-A0A0F2PWA2-F1
#
_entry.id   AF-A0A0F2PWA2-F1
#
_cell.length_a   1.000
_cell.length_b   1.000
_cell.length_c   1.000
_cell.angle_alpha   90.00
_cell.angle_beta   90.00
_cell.angle_gamma   90.00
#
_symmetry.space_group_name_H-M   'P 1'
#
loop_
_entity.id
_entity.type
_entity.pdbx_description
1 polymer ?
#
loop_
_entity_poly.entity_id
_entity_poly.type
_entity_poly.pdbx_seq_one_letter_code
_entity_poly.pdbx_strand_id
1 'polypeptide(L)'
;MEEERKGKLTLTVNVRLEQAQEQELPEVMLYAFDVTGQFLTEVSVPKGEQSQVKLQVPSKLVGTAVRLVLGPVLAEEQEEVPPWMAALIHRGETQKKTPSLAALRRVAYEKRIRLDAEKNIINVTVFSPEWTKWLFCPCVVRGRLVKRVSLPDGTTKELGVCGACVKIYEVDKIPMIILQLPERDLFRLRDDLRVFIEKQPEVWPPTTPVTINPQPEPSGVMIETLRADMEAAPLTMETRSKLEPVFQATSANELRTALISRADILAVYICALKWLWYKLHTDLIKCCCTDEQGRFKTTIWYRCTGDKPDLYFKAVQCIGGTLHTLYNPVVACHTHWNYVCGTDIVLETDDPAAITCVPPDPVDPPPGVSVWVMPWGVGGVRLDAIKSSGLTDFTDGDGTWIDAPFGGRLGFRHGYSSGIPSNTSGKPLYYRWQYNKLDSAGNETEWRDFAPPVAETVVRHYVDYDLAHPDLPPTFPAYPLGPQEKNNMHLYEFKPHQPPQIPGHKREWPVDDWFNDIYSGILQSSNLPGGVLSAAGKYKIKLEIYDKDGTLLNPGPGTFDFIVPTGVASDGTTILTRNANAGEIQGGGFIFYLHVDNNKCQAEIYEASIKGVAAGPCGFISYDAGDDVRLSFRVHHPKGYARFKFTTVRGSSGYAAAACAPANPDVAWANAPLLTDTPVNGFSLDIPDVFSKDVDEAAIRGGCPKAAFGENIYVAATATNGWVRLSGLDASAMPKAFALEPNKP
;
A
#
# COMPACT_ATOMS: atom_id res chain seq x y z
N MET A 1 -4.43 -45.73 -22.80
CA MET A 1 -5.24 -44.79 -23.60
C MET A 1 -5.24 -45.27 -25.03
N GLU A 2 -6.15 -46.19 -25.34
CA GLU A 2 -6.18 -46.91 -26.60
C GLU A 2 -7.63 -46.86 -27.11
N GLU A 3 -8.12 -45.65 -27.40
CA GLU A 3 -9.45 -45.46 -28.02
C GLU A 3 -9.68 -44.06 -28.66
N GLU A 4 -8.66 -43.46 -29.30
CA GLU A 4 -8.81 -42.13 -29.97
C GLU A 4 -8.33 -42.09 -31.44
N ARG A 5 -8.39 -43.22 -32.15
CA ARG A 5 -8.18 -43.28 -33.62
C ARG A 5 -9.50 -43.43 -34.39
N LYS A 6 -10.39 -42.44 -34.30
CA LYS A 6 -11.54 -42.29 -35.23
C LYS A 6 -11.79 -40.82 -35.57
N GLY A 7 -11.55 -40.46 -36.85
CA GLY A 7 -12.13 -39.29 -37.51
C GLY A 7 -11.33 -37.98 -37.47
N LYS A 8 -10.32 -37.83 -38.34
CA LYS A 8 -9.72 -36.52 -38.67
C LYS A 8 -10.04 -36.17 -40.12
N LEU A 9 -10.48 -34.94 -40.37
CA LEU A 9 -10.70 -34.36 -41.69
C LEU A 9 -9.48 -33.51 -42.07
N THR A 10 -8.96 -33.68 -43.29
CA THR A 10 -7.82 -32.89 -43.78
C THR A 10 -8.34 -31.72 -44.62
N LEU A 11 -8.06 -30.50 -44.18
CA LEU A 11 -8.31 -29.28 -44.92
C LEU A 11 -7.05 -28.86 -45.68
N THR A 12 -7.19 -28.56 -46.96
CA THR A 12 -6.17 -27.91 -47.77
C THR A 12 -6.44 -26.41 -47.77
N VAL A 13 -5.54 -25.62 -47.19
CA VAL A 13 -5.68 -24.16 -47.10
C VAL A 13 -4.66 -23.51 -48.02
N ASN A 14 -5.15 -22.82 -49.04
CA ASN A 14 -4.34 -21.97 -49.92
C ASN A 14 -4.28 -20.58 -49.29
N VAL A 15 -3.08 -20.16 -48.88
CA VAL A 15 -2.80 -18.87 -48.27
C VAL A 15 -2.18 -17.96 -49.33
N ARG A 16 -2.72 -16.75 -49.49
CA ARG A 16 -2.16 -15.68 -50.32
C ARG A 16 -1.91 -14.43 -49.48
N LEU A 17 -0.65 -13.98 -49.41
CA LEU A 17 -0.25 -12.70 -48.81
C LEU A 17 -0.06 -11.69 -49.94
N GLU A 18 -0.99 -10.75 -50.08
CA GLU A 18 -0.98 -9.83 -51.21
C GLU A 18 0.20 -8.83 -51.12
N GLN A 19 0.87 -8.56 -52.24
CA GLN A 19 2.04 -7.65 -52.34
C GLN A 19 3.30 -8.09 -51.57
N ALA A 20 3.45 -9.38 -51.29
CA ALA A 20 4.59 -9.91 -50.53
C ALA A 20 5.85 -10.24 -51.36
N GLN A 21 5.84 -10.07 -52.70
CA GLN A 21 6.91 -10.53 -53.62
C GLN A 21 8.31 -9.94 -53.34
N GLU A 22 8.41 -8.81 -52.63
CA GLU A 22 9.66 -8.07 -52.42
C GLU A 22 10.03 -7.87 -50.93
N GLN A 23 9.32 -8.52 -49.99
CA GLN A 23 9.56 -8.34 -48.55
C GLN A 23 10.00 -9.65 -47.87
N GLU A 24 10.91 -9.56 -46.88
CA GLU A 24 11.19 -10.68 -45.98
C GLU A 24 9.94 -10.99 -45.14
N LEU A 25 9.27 -12.10 -45.45
CA LEU A 25 8.09 -12.54 -44.74
C LEU A 25 8.46 -13.18 -43.38
N PRO A 26 7.75 -12.83 -42.29
CA PRO A 26 7.94 -13.46 -40.99
C PRO A 26 7.47 -14.91 -41.04
N GLU A 27 7.83 -15.70 -40.03
CA GLU A 27 7.27 -17.05 -39.88
C GLU A 27 5.79 -16.94 -39.50
N VAL A 28 4.91 -17.46 -40.36
CA VAL A 28 3.45 -17.38 -40.21
C VAL A 28 2.90 -18.75 -39.89
N MET A 29 2.01 -18.83 -38.91
CA MET A 29 1.30 -20.03 -38.51
C MET A 29 -0.18 -19.92 -38.86
N LEU A 30 -0.75 -21.04 -39.28
CA LEU A 30 -2.19 -21.21 -39.42
C LEU A 30 -2.72 -22.04 -38.26
N TYR A 31 -3.51 -21.41 -37.40
CA TYR A 31 -4.17 -22.03 -36.25
C TYR A 31 -5.63 -22.34 -36.58
N ALA A 32 -6.17 -23.45 -36.07
CA ALA A 32 -7.60 -23.72 -36.07
C ALA A 32 -8.17 -23.75 -34.65
N PHE A 33 -9.29 -23.07 -34.48
CA PHE A 33 -10.09 -23.07 -33.25
C PHE A 33 -11.54 -23.45 -33.57
N ASP A 34 -12.23 -24.03 -32.60
CA ASP A 34 -13.67 -24.24 -32.71
C ASP A 34 -14.46 -22.93 -32.52
N VAL A 35 -15.80 -23.01 -32.52
CA VAL A 35 -16.67 -21.85 -32.28
C VAL A 35 -16.54 -21.25 -30.88
N THR A 36 -16.14 -22.05 -29.88
CA THR A 36 -16.00 -21.61 -28.48
C THR A 36 -14.65 -20.92 -28.24
N GLY A 37 -13.70 -21.10 -29.16
CA GLY A 37 -12.33 -20.58 -29.05
C GLY A 37 -11.35 -21.60 -28.48
N GLN A 38 -11.73 -22.87 -28.39
CA GLN A 38 -10.84 -23.97 -28.03
C GLN A 38 -9.89 -24.28 -29.18
N PHE A 39 -8.60 -24.41 -28.86
CA PHE A 39 -7.56 -24.75 -29.83
C PHE A 39 -7.74 -26.18 -30.37
N LEU A 40 -7.63 -26.34 -31.69
CA LEU A 40 -7.75 -27.63 -32.37
C LEU A 40 -6.39 -28.13 -32.88
N THR A 41 -5.68 -27.29 -33.64
CA THR A 41 -4.43 -27.66 -34.32
C THR A 41 -3.73 -26.43 -34.92
N GLU A 42 -2.47 -26.58 -35.32
CA GLU A 42 -1.66 -25.55 -35.97
C GLU A 42 -0.77 -26.16 -37.07
N VAL A 43 -0.41 -25.35 -38.08
CA VAL A 43 0.56 -25.72 -39.12
C VAL A 43 1.38 -24.50 -39.54
N SER A 44 2.68 -24.70 -39.76
CA SER A 44 3.57 -23.66 -40.29
C SER A 44 3.27 -23.42 -41.77
N VAL A 45 3.18 -22.15 -42.16
CA VAL A 45 2.95 -21.73 -43.55
C VAL A 45 4.29 -21.43 -44.20
N PRO A 46 4.62 -22.08 -45.33
CA PRO A 46 5.86 -21.79 -46.06
C PRO A 46 5.97 -20.30 -46.44
N LYS A 47 7.21 -19.78 -46.43
CA LYS A 47 7.48 -18.40 -46.81
C LYS A 47 7.20 -18.20 -48.31
N GLY A 48 6.33 -17.27 -48.65
CA GLY A 48 6.03 -16.88 -50.04
C GLY A 48 4.68 -16.16 -50.18
N GLU A 49 4.48 -15.47 -51.32
CA GLU A 49 3.22 -14.78 -51.62
C GLU A 49 2.03 -15.76 -51.68
N GLN A 50 2.27 -16.98 -52.15
CA GLN A 50 1.26 -18.04 -52.23
C GLN A 50 1.82 -19.35 -51.67
N SER A 51 1.07 -19.96 -50.75
CA SER A 51 1.43 -21.21 -50.11
C SER A 51 0.22 -22.11 -49.91
N GLN A 52 0.43 -23.42 -49.92
CA GLN A 52 -0.60 -24.40 -49.65
C GLN A 52 -0.20 -25.25 -48.44
N VAL A 53 -1.08 -25.32 -47.44
CA VAL A 53 -0.86 -26.12 -46.23
C VAL A 53 -2.01 -27.09 -45.99
N LYS A 54 -1.72 -28.23 -45.36
CA LYS A 54 -2.73 -29.22 -44.97
C LYS A 54 -2.89 -29.21 -43.45
N LEU A 55 -4.13 -29.02 -42.99
CA LEU A 55 -4.48 -28.91 -41.57
C LEU A 55 -5.47 -30.01 -41.19
N GLN A 56 -5.18 -30.77 -40.14
CA GLN A 56 -6.07 -31.85 -39.68
C GLN A 56 -6.97 -31.36 -38.54
N VAL A 57 -8.28 -31.32 -38.79
CA VAL A 57 -9.30 -30.97 -37.79
C VAL A 57 -10.15 -32.20 -37.41
N PRO A 58 -10.72 -32.28 -36.20
CA PRO A 58 -11.59 -33.38 -35.82
C PRO A 58 -12.83 -33.48 -36.72
N SER A 59 -13.11 -34.66 -37.30
CA SER A 59 -14.24 -34.85 -38.22
C SER A 59 -15.60 -34.72 -37.53
N LYS A 60 -15.66 -34.81 -36.19
CA LYS A 60 -16.85 -34.51 -35.38
C LYS A 60 -17.34 -33.06 -35.51
N LEU A 61 -16.51 -32.16 -36.05
CA LEU A 61 -16.86 -30.75 -36.26
C LEU A 61 -17.46 -30.48 -37.66
N VAL A 62 -17.63 -31.49 -38.52
CA VAL A 62 -18.30 -31.34 -39.82
C VAL A 62 -19.72 -30.77 -39.62
N GLY A 63 -20.07 -29.75 -40.40
CA GLY A 63 -21.32 -28.99 -40.26
C GLY A 63 -21.26 -27.84 -39.26
N THR A 64 -20.21 -27.70 -38.47
CA THR A 64 -20.01 -26.58 -37.53
C THR A 64 -19.06 -25.52 -38.10
N ALA A 65 -19.00 -24.34 -37.48
CA ALA A 65 -18.04 -23.32 -37.86
C ALA A 65 -16.68 -23.54 -37.18
N VAL A 66 -15.60 -23.36 -37.93
CA VAL A 66 -14.21 -23.35 -37.44
C VAL A 66 -13.58 -22.01 -37.75
N ARG A 67 -12.75 -21.53 -36.84
CA ARG A 67 -12.00 -20.29 -36.97
C ARG A 67 -10.59 -20.64 -37.40
N LEU A 68 -10.24 -20.30 -38.63
CA LEU A 68 -8.87 -20.31 -39.10
C LEU A 68 -8.25 -18.98 -38.76
N VAL A 69 -7.13 -18.99 -38.04
CA VAL A 69 -6.42 -17.79 -37.62
C VAL A 69 -5.03 -17.85 -38.21
N LEU A 70 -4.73 -16.91 -39.10
CA LEU A 70 -3.43 -16.80 -39.75
C LEU A 70 -2.67 -15.63 -39.12
N GLY A 71 -1.52 -15.88 -38.52
CA GLY A 71 -0.76 -14.85 -37.81
C GLY A 71 0.66 -15.29 -37.46
N PRO A 72 1.45 -14.41 -36.82
CA PRO A 72 2.83 -14.73 -36.45
C PRO A 72 2.88 -15.83 -35.39
N VAL A 73 4.04 -16.51 -35.30
CA VAL A 73 4.35 -17.34 -34.14
C VAL A 73 4.33 -16.45 -32.89
N LEU A 74 3.47 -16.75 -31.92
CA LEU A 74 3.54 -16.09 -30.62
C LEU A 74 4.81 -16.57 -29.93
N ALA A 75 5.77 -15.66 -29.71
CA ALA A 75 6.95 -15.96 -28.92
C ALA A 75 6.52 -16.48 -27.54
N GLU A 76 7.17 -17.55 -27.08
CA GLU A 76 7.07 -17.95 -25.68
C GLU A 76 7.57 -16.77 -24.84
N GLU A 77 6.68 -16.08 -24.13
CA GLU A 77 7.09 -15.34 -22.95
C GLU A 77 7.66 -16.40 -22.00
N GLN A 78 8.99 -16.55 -22.00
CA GLN A 78 9.68 -17.16 -20.88
C GLN A 78 9.45 -16.23 -19.70
N GLU A 79 8.36 -16.46 -18.96
CA GLU A 79 8.37 -16.21 -17.53
C GLU A 79 9.53 -17.05 -17.01
N GLU A 80 10.68 -16.41 -16.75
CA GLU A 80 11.71 -17.00 -15.92
C GLU A 80 11.08 -17.24 -14.55
N VAL A 81 10.55 -18.44 -14.37
CA VAL A 81 10.09 -18.94 -13.08
C VAL A 81 11.33 -18.96 -12.18
N PRO A 82 11.36 -18.19 -11.07
CA PRO A 82 12.51 -18.16 -10.19
C PRO A 82 12.92 -19.57 -9.77
N PRO A 83 14.23 -19.87 -9.60
CA PRO A 83 14.71 -21.22 -9.27
C PRO A 83 14.01 -21.87 -8.05
N TRP A 84 13.55 -21.05 -7.10
CA TRP A 84 12.81 -21.51 -5.92
C TRP A 84 11.38 -21.98 -6.23
N MET A 85 10.76 -21.43 -7.27
CA MET A 85 9.40 -21.78 -7.72
C MET A 85 9.43 -22.99 -8.68
N ALA A 86 10.54 -23.19 -9.40
CA ALA A 86 10.81 -24.40 -10.17
C ALA A 86 10.95 -25.67 -9.29
N ALA A 87 11.33 -25.51 -8.02
CA ALA A 87 11.47 -26.62 -7.07
C ALA A 87 10.13 -27.11 -6.47
N LEU A 88 9.07 -26.28 -6.51
CA LEU A 88 7.75 -26.58 -5.94
C LEU A 88 6.75 -27.19 -6.94
N ILE A 89 7.06 -27.13 -8.24
CA ILE A 89 6.25 -27.75 -9.29
C ILE A 89 6.72 -29.21 -9.45
N HIS A 90 6.05 -30.13 -8.77
CA HIS A 90 6.22 -31.55 -9.04
C HIS A 90 6.03 -31.84 -10.53
N ARG A 91 7.00 -32.57 -11.12
CA ARG A 91 7.04 -33.03 -12.52
C ARG A 91 5.67 -33.51 -13.02
N GLY A 92 4.95 -32.60 -13.68
CA GLY A 92 4.03 -32.92 -14.76
C GLY A 92 4.76 -32.60 -16.06
N GLU A 93 4.67 -33.50 -17.04
CA GLU A 93 5.20 -33.35 -18.39
C GLU A 93 5.01 -31.91 -18.91
N THR A 94 6.05 -31.35 -19.53
CA THR A 94 6.00 -30.05 -20.25
C THR A 94 4.78 -30.00 -21.15
N GLN A 95 3.67 -29.45 -20.66
CA GLN A 95 2.50 -29.17 -21.47
C GLN A 95 2.86 -28.01 -22.38
N LYS A 96 3.03 -28.29 -23.67
CA LYS A 96 3.13 -27.28 -24.73
C LYS A 96 1.96 -26.30 -24.55
N LYS A 97 2.23 -25.06 -24.12
CA LYS A 97 1.22 -24.02 -23.84
C LYS A 97 0.39 -23.82 -25.11
N THR A 98 -0.89 -24.15 -25.06
CA THR A 98 -1.78 -24.03 -26.22
C THR A 98 -2.03 -22.56 -26.56
N PRO A 99 -1.95 -22.15 -27.84
CA PRO A 99 -2.11 -20.75 -28.22
C PRO A 99 -3.54 -20.29 -27.94
N SER A 100 -3.68 -19.10 -27.33
CA SER A 100 -5.00 -18.55 -27.02
C SER A 100 -5.57 -17.72 -28.19
N LEU A 101 -6.85 -17.93 -28.51
CA LEU A 101 -7.53 -17.15 -29.54
C LEU A 101 -7.59 -15.65 -29.19
N ALA A 102 -7.69 -15.31 -27.90
CA ALA A 102 -7.74 -13.93 -27.43
C ALA A 102 -6.43 -13.16 -27.66
N ALA A 103 -5.27 -13.82 -27.50
CA ALA A 103 -3.97 -13.25 -27.81
C ALA A 103 -3.82 -13.02 -29.33
N LEU A 104 -4.17 -14.03 -30.15
CA LEU A 104 -4.02 -13.96 -31.59
C LEU A 104 -4.93 -12.91 -32.24
N ARG A 105 -6.16 -12.70 -31.74
CA ARG A 105 -7.09 -11.70 -32.30
C ARG A 105 -6.59 -10.26 -32.35
N ARG A 106 -5.57 -9.93 -31.54
CA ARG A 106 -4.98 -8.59 -31.49
C ARG A 106 -4.04 -8.32 -32.67
N VAL A 107 -3.52 -9.38 -33.29
CA VAL A 107 -2.44 -9.29 -34.28
C VAL A 107 -2.71 -10.10 -35.54
N ALA A 108 -3.52 -11.17 -35.50
CA ALA A 108 -3.71 -12.16 -36.57
C ALA A 108 -5.01 -11.97 -37.36
N TYR A 109 -5.04 -12.49 -38.59
CA TYR A 109 -6.21 -12.50 -39.45
C TYR A 109 -7.10 -13.72 -39.18
N GLU A 110 -8.33 -13.50 -38.69
CA GLU A 110 -9.32 -14.56 -38.45
C GLU A 110 -10.25 -14.72 -39.67
N LYS A 111 -10.35 -15.94 -40.22
CA LYS A 111 -11.37 -16.35 -41.18
C LYS A 111 -12.25 -17.44 -40.59
N ARG A 112 -13.55 -17.17 -40.51
CA ARG A 112 -14.55 -18.17 -40.11
C ARG A 112 -15.01 -18.95 -41.32
N ILE A 113 -14.99 -20.28 -41.20
CA ILE A 113 -15.46 -21.20 -42.25
C ILE A 113 -16.45 -22.18 -41.64
N ARG A 114 -17.39 -22.68 -42.43
CA ARG A 114 -18.21 -23.82 -42.05
C ARG A 114 -17.56 -25.09 -42.61
N LEU A 115 -17.32 -26.08 -41.76
CA LEU A 115 -16.71 -27.36 -42.18
C LEU A 115 -17.70 -28.17 -43.02
N ASP A 116 -17.26 -28.59 -44.20
CA ASP A 116 -18.01 -29.38 -45.16
C ASP A 116 -17.14 -30.58 -45.56
N ALA A 117 -17.72 -31.79 -45.59
CA ALA A 117 -16.99 -33.02 -45.89
C ALA A 117 -16.55 -33.10 -47.37
N GLU A 118 -17.27 -32.43 -48.28
CA GLU A 118 -17.01 -32.44 -49.72
C GLU A 118 -16.09 -31.28 -50.16
N LYS A 119 -16.09 -30.17 -49.41
CA LYS A 119 -15.31 -28.96 -49.71
C LYS A 119 -14.12 -28.79 -48.75
N ASN A 120 -13.07 -29.53 -49.05
CA ASN A 120 -11.84 -29.54 -48.24
C ASN A 120 -10.79 -28.51 -48.66
N ILE A 121 -11.08 -27.61 -49.62
CA ILE A 121 -10.15 -26.58 -50.10
C ILE A 121 -10.64 -25.20 -49.67
N ILE A 122 -9.82 -24.46 -48.93
CA ILE A 122 -10.14 -23.11 -48.43
C ILE A 122 -9.09 -22.12 -48.93
N ASN A 123 -9.54 -21.02 -49.54
CA ASN A 123 -8.65 -19.93 -49.95
C ASN A 123 -8.69 -18.80 -48.92
N VAL A 124 -7.53 -18.38 -48.41
CA VAL A 124 -7.35 -17.28 -47.46
C VAL A 124 -6.44 -16.24 -48.11
N THR A 125 -6.96 -15.04 -48.34
CA THR A 125 -6.18 -13.89 -48.84
C THR A 125 -6.06 -12.87 -47.73
N VAL A 126 -4.84 -12.43 -47.42
CA VAL A 126 -4.57 -11.36 -46.44
C VAL A 126 -3.95 -10.17 -47.17
N PHE A 127 -4.57 -9.01 -46.98
CA PHE A 127 -4.19 -7.75 -47.62
C PHE A 127 -3.00 -7.11 -46.90
N SER A 128 -2.20 -6.31 -47.64
CA SER A 128 -0.97 -5.67 -47.15
C SER A 128 -1.07 -4.99 -45.77
N PRO A 129 -2.08 -4.16 -45.47
CA PRO A 129 -2.18 -3.52 -44.14
C PRO A 129 -2.37 -4.48 -42.97
N GLU A 130 -2.87 -5.70 -43.21
CA GLU A 130 -3.13 -6.68 -42.15
C GLU A 130 -1.92 -7.55 -41.87
N TRP A 131 -1.21 -8.02 -42.91
CA TRP A 131 -0.03 -8.86 -42.69
C TRP A 131 1.24 -8.05 -42.39
N THR A 132 1.35 -6.80 -42.83
CA THR A 132 2.50 -5.93 -42.50
C THR A 132 2.56 -5.59 -41.02
N LYS A 133 1.45 -5.62 -40.29
CA LYS A 133 1.43 -5.52 -38.81
C LYS A 133 2.20 -6.67 -38.15
N TRP A 134 2.27 -7.84 -38.80
CA TRP A 134 3.03 -9.00 -38.30
C TRP A 134 4.54 -8.81 -38.42
N LEU A 135 4.99 -7.79 -39.15
CA LEU A 135 6.40 -7.40 -39.21
C LEU A 135 6.83 -6.65 -37.94
N PHE A 136 5.89 -6.20 -37.09
CA PHE A 136 6.19 -5.41 -35.91
C PHE A 136 5.89 -6.17 -34.62
N CYS A 137 6.87 -6.20 -33.73
CA CYS A 137 6.81 -6.85 -32.43
C CYS A 137 6.57 -5.79 -31.35
N PRO A 138 5.60 -5.99 -30.45
CA PRO A 138 5.44 -5.12 -29.29
C PRO A 138 6.58 -5.37 -28.30
N CYS A 139 7.14 -4.30 -27.76
CA CYS A 139 8.14 -4.35 -26.70
C CYS A 139 7.65 -3.56 -25.50
N VAL A 140 7.47 -4.23 -24.37
CA VAL A 140 7.13 -3.56 -23.11
C VAL A 140 8.40 -2.96 -22.53
N VAL A 141 8.40 -1.65 -22.33
CA VAL A 141 9.47 -0.92 -21.65
C VAL A 141 8.96 -0.50 -20.28
N ARG A 142 9.66 -0.88 -19.22
CA ARG A 142 9.29 -0.56 -17.84
C ARG A 142 10.52 -0.28 -16.98
N GLY A 143 10.31 0.48 -15.92
CA GLY A 143 11.40 0.85 -15.02
C GLY A 143 10.99 1.77 -13.90
N ARG A 144 11.98 2.27 -13.15
CA ARG A 144 11.81 3.21 -12.03
C ARG A 144 12.81 4.36 -12.14
N LEU A 145 12.34 5.59 -11.90
CA LEU A 145 13.17 6.78 -11.70
C LEU A 145 13.30 7.06 -10.21
N VAL A 146 14.53 7.14 -9.71
CA VAL A 146 14.83 7.22 -8.28
C VAL A 146 15.87 8.27 -7.95
N LYS A 147 15.81 8.77 -6.72
CA LYS A 147 16.79 9.65 -6.11
C LYS A 147 17.30 9.01 -4.83
N ARG A 148 18.63 8.91 -4.68
CA ARG A 148 19.23 8.47 -3.42
C ARG A 148 19.46 9.66 -2.50
N VAL A 149 18.94 9.56 -1.28
CA VAL A 149 19.10 10.58 -0.25
C VAL A 149 19.93 10.00 0.88
N SER A 150 21.01 10.69 1.24
CA SER A 150 21.82 10.35 2.41
C SER A 150 21.09 10.83 3.67
N LEU A 151 20.87 9.93 4.62
CA LEU A 151 20.25 10.21 5.91
C LEU A 151 21.32 10.64 6.93
N PRO A 152 20.93 11.36 8.00
CA PRO A 152 21.87 11.83 9.02
C PRO A 152 22.65 10.72 9.76
N ASP A 153 22.15 9.49 9.74
CA ASP A 153 22.79 8.31 10.32
C ASP A 153 23.84 7.66 9.40
N GLY A 154 24.09 8.25 8.22
CA GLY A 154 25.04 7.75 7.22
C GLY A 154 24.48 6.68 6.29
N THR A 155 23.21 6.28 6.44
CA THR A 155 22.54 5.35 5.52
C THR A 155 21.97 6.08 4.31
N THR A 156 21.78 5.37 3.18
CA THR A 156 21.17 5.92 1.97
C THR A 156 19.79 5.34 1.74
N LYS A 157 18.78 6.21 1.58
CA LYS A 157 17.41 5.81 1.24
C LYS A 157 17.12 6.13 -0.22
N GLU A 158 16.54 5.17 -0.93
CA GLU A 158 16.10 5.33 -2.31
C GLU A 158 14.64 5.79 -2.34
N LEU A 159 14.39 6.96 -2.93
CA LEU A 159 13.05 7.54 -3.07
C LEU A 159 12.66 7.59 -4.54
N GLY A 160 11.43 7.17 -4.88
CA GLY A 160 10.91 7.34 -6.23
C GLY A 160 10.76 8.82 -6.60
N VAL A 161 10.80 9.15 -7.89
CA VAL A 161 10.53 10.49 -8.41
C VAL A 161 9.19 10.49 -9.13
N CYS A 162 8.16 11.11 -8.55
CA CYS A 162 6.80 11.13 -9.11
C CYS A 162 6.61 12.24 -10.14
N GLY A 163 5.66 12.04 -11.07
CA GLY A 163 5.24 13.10 -12.00
C GLY A 163 6.30 13.56 -12.99
N ALA A 164 7.37 12.77 -13.21
CA ALA A 164 8.38 13.02 -14.23
C ALA A 164 7.95 12.40 -15.58
N CYS A 165 8.28 13.03 -16.71
CA CYS A 165 8.15 12.40 -18.05
C CYS A 165 9.48 11.75 -18.42
N VAL A 166 9.44 10.44 -18.64
CA VAL A 166 10.53 9.64 -19.19
C VAL A 166 10.36 9.59 -20.70
N LYS A 167 11.31 10.22 -21.40
CA LYS A 167 11.45 10.20 -22.86
C LYS A 167 12.34 9.02 -23.25
N ILE A 168 11.86 8.21 -24.18
CA ILE A 168 12.49 7.00 -24.68
C ILE A 168 12.90 7.25 -26.13
N TYR A 169 14.20 7.10 -26.40
CA TYR A 169 14.82 7.30 -27.70
C TYR A 169 15.36 5.98 -28.25
N GLU A 170 15.26 5.79 -29.56
CA GLU A 170 16.08 4.82 -30.30
C GLU A 170 17.44 5.45 -30.59
N VAL A 171 18.52 4.68 -30.51
CA VAL A 171 19.86 5.11 -30.90
C VAL A 171 20.25 4.49 -32.23
N ASP A 172 20.99 5.23 -33.07
CA ASP A 172 21.44 4.76 -34.38
C ASP A 172 22.04 3.37 -34.35
N LYS A 173 21.62 2.57 -35.33
CA LYS A 173 22.09 1.19 -35.52
C LYS A 173 23.58 1.20 -35.83
N ILE A 174 24.37 0.55 -34.97
CA ILE A 174 25.82 0.40 -35.13
C ILE A 174 26.22 -0.06 -36.55
N PRO A 175 25.51 -1.01 -37.20
CA PRO A 175 25.76 -1.34 -38.60
C PRO A 175 25.72 -0.16 -39.56
N MET A 176 24.77 0.77 -39.39
CA MET A 176 24.65 1.97 -40.23
C MET A 176 25.82 2.92 -40.01
N ILE A 177 26.29 3.06 -38.76
CA ILE A 177 27.48 3.84 -38.44
C ILE A 177 28.69 3.23 -39.16
N ILE A 178 28.91 1.91 -39.04
CA ILE A 178 30.03 1.19 -39.69
C ILE A 178 30.01 1.36 -41.21
N LEU A 179 28.83 1.29 -41.85
CA LEU A 179 28.69 1.48 -43.29
C LEU A 179 29.15 2.87 -43.76
N GLN A 180 28.93 3.90 -42.93
CA GLN A 180 29.28 5.28 -43.25
C GLN A 180 30.72 5.66 -42.86
N LEU A 181 31.45 4.79 -42.15
CA LEU A 181 32.81 5.09 -41.72
C LEU A 181 33.80 5.11 -42.90
N PRO A 182 34.64 6.16 -43.01
CA PRO A 182 35.79 6.18 -43.91
C PRO A 182 36.77 5.04 -43.60
N GLU A 183 37.53 4.58 -44.59
CA GLU A 183 38.45 3.44 -44.42
C GLU A 183 39.44 3.64 -43.27
N ARG A 184 40.00 4.85 -43.13
CA ARG A 184 40.88 5.20 -42.02
C ARG A 184 40.23 4.93 -40.66
N ASP A 185 38.97 5.30 -40.50
CA ASP A 185 38.26 5.21 -39.24
C ASP A 185 37.79 3.77 -38.97
N LEU A 186 37.57 2.94 -40.00
CA LEU A 186 37.37 1.50 -39.85
C LEU A 186 38.62 0.80 -39.30
N PHE A 187 39.80 1.10 -39.84
CA PHE A 187 41.06 0.53 -39.33
C PHE A 187 41.37 1.03 -37.91
N ARG A 188 41.11 2.32 -37.64
CA ARG A 188 41.19 2.85 -36.26
C ARG A 188 40.27 2.10 -35.30
N LEU A 189 39.02 1.83 -35.70
CA LEU A 189 38.07 1.09 -34.88
C LEU A 189 38.57 -0.33 -34.54
N ARG A 190 39.13 -1.05 -35.52
CA ARG A 190 39.75 -2.37 -35.30
C ARG A 190 40.89 -2.30 -34.29
N ASP A 191 41.78 -1.32 -34.46
CA ASP A 191 43.00 -1.21 -33.66
C ASP A 191 42.65 -0.76 -32.22
N ASP A 192 41.71 0.18 -32.07
CA ASP A 192 41.17 0.61 -30.76
C ASP A 192 40.46 -0.55 -30.04
N LEU A 193 39.66 -1.35 -30.75
CA LEU A 193 39.01 -2.55 -30.18
C LEU A 193 40.02 -3.56 -29.64
N ARG A 194 41.13 -3.76 -30.35
CA ARG A 194 42.21 -4.65 -29.90
C ARG A 194 42.78 -4.16 -28.57
N VAL A 195 43.04 -2.86 -28.46
CA VAL A 195 43.56 -2.24 -27.23
C VAL A 195 42.54 -2.35 -26.09
N PHE A 196 41.26 -2.13 -26.35
CA PHE A 196 40.23 -2.23 -25.30
C PHE A 196 40.05 -3.66 -24.80
N ILE A 197 40.02 -4.66 -25.68
CA ILE A 197 39.91 -6.07 -25.26
C ILE A 197 41.10 -6.51 -24.42
N GLU A 198 42.30 -6.00 -24.71
CA GLU A 198 43.51 -6.26 -23.92
C GLU A 198 43.49 -5.56 -22.55
N LYS A 199 42.87 -4.38 -22.47
CA LYS A 199 42.83 -3.56 -21.24
C LYS A 199 41.61 -3.81 -20.36
N GLN A 200 40.59 -4.52 -20.84
CA GLN A 200 39.26 -4.70 -20.22
C GLN A 200 38.62 -3.36 -19.79
N PRO A 201 37.84 -2.67 -20.65
CA PRO A 201 37.12 -1.49 -20.22
C PRO A 201 36.03 -1.86 -19.21
N GLU A 202 35.77 -0.94 -18.28
CA GLU A 202 34.62 -0.98 -17.38
C GLU A 202 33.33 -1.11 -18.23
N VAL A 203 32.56 -2.18 -18.03
CA VAL A 203 31.34 -2.47 -18.79
C VAL A 203 30.22 -1.55 -18.29
N TRP A 204 29.51 -0.87 -19.21
CA TRP A 204 28.37 0.00 -18.89
C TRP A 204 27.20 -0.24 -19.86
N PRO A 205 25.93 -0.15 -19.43
CA PRO A 205 25.47 0.05 -18.05
C PRO A 205 25.80 -1.15 -17.15
N PRO A 206 25.90 -0.96 -15.82
CA PRO A 206 26.12 -2.07 -14.90
C PRO A 206 25.00 -3.10 -15.08
N THR A 207 25.36 -4.38 -15.21
CA THR A 207 24.39 -5.48 -15.13
C THR A 207 23.67 -5.36 -13.79
N THR A 208 22.34 -5.21 -13.81
CA THR A 208 21.53 -5.10 -12.60
C THR A 208 21.84 -6.28 -11.67
N PRO A 209 22.24 -6.06 -10.41
CA PRO A 209 22.37 -7.16 -9.47
C PRO A 209 20.99 -7.77 -9.25
N VAL A 210 20.91 -9.09 -9.43
CA VAL A 210 19.82 -9.87 -8.86
C VAL A 210 19.87 -9.63 -7.35
N THR A 211 18.87 -8.96 -6.80
CA THR A 211 18.72 -8.77 -5.35
C THR A 211 18.58 -10.14 -4.68
N ILE A 212 19.69 -10.67 -4.19
CA ILE A 212 19.68 -11.74 -3.20
C ILE A 212 19.26 -11.10 -1.88
N ASN A 213 18.17 -11.60 -1.34
CA ASN A 213 17.58 -11.21 -0.07
C ASN A 213 18.64 -11.29 1.05
N PRO A 214 18.87 -10.26 1.89
CA PRO A 214 19.81 -10.35 3.00
C PRO A 214 19.24 -11.27 4.08
N GLN A 215 19.82 -12.45 4.24
CA GLN A 215 19.70 -13.23 5.48
C GLN A 215 20.66 -12.65 6.54
N PRO A 216 20.31 -12.73 7.84
CA PRO A 216 21.12 -12.15 8.91
C PRO A 216 22.44 -12.91 9.10
N GLU A 217 23.56 -12.16 9.15
CA GLU A 217 24.89 -12.71 9.44
C GLU A 217 25.02 -13.17 10.91
N PRO A 218 25.74 -14.28 11.17
CA PRO A 218 26.39 -14.50 12.45
C PRO A 218 27.74 -13.77 12.52
N SER A 219 28.00 -13.24 13.70
CA SER A 219 29.12 -12.44 14.17
C SER A 219 30.51 -12.82 13.64
N GLY A 220 31.15 -11.83 12.98
CA GLY A 220 32.52 -11.39 13.27
C GLY A 220 33.68 -12.23 12.73
N VAL A 221 34.16 -11.92 11.51
CA VAL A 221 35.57 -12.03 11.11
C VAL A 221 35.90 -10.99 10.02
N MET A 222 36.92 -10.15 10.29
CA MET A 222 37.75 -9.29 9.41
C MET A 222 37.16 -8.65 8.15
N ILE A 223 36.95 -7.33 8.26
CA ILE A 223 36.90 -6.36 7.16
C ILE A 223 38.29 -6.27 6.51
N GLU A 224 38.61 -7.19 5.60
CA GLU A 224 39.70 -7.00 4.61
C GLU A 224 39.56 -7.89 3.37
N THR A 225 38.60 -8.84 3.34
CA THR A 225 38.35 -9.75 2.22
C THR A 225 37.19 -9.34 1.28
N LEU A 226 36.34 -8.38 1.66
CA LEU A 226 35.17 -7.96 0.85
C LEU A 226 35.47 -6.92 -0.25
N ARG A 227 36.73 -6.54 -0.44
CA ARG A 227 37.16 -5.61 -1.50
C ARG A 227 37.68 -6.31 -2.76
N ALA A 228 37.68 -7.65 -2.78
CA ALA A 228 38.26 -8.47 -3.84
C ALA A 228 37.23 -9.12 -4.80
N ASP A 229 35.94 -9.10 -4.48
CA ASP A 229 34.91 -9.79 -5.28
C ASP A 229 34.09 -8.87 -6.20
N MET A 230 34.56 -7.64 -6.43
CA MET A 230 33.97 -6.66 -7.35
C MET A 230 34.81 -6.42 -8.63
N GLU A 231 35.70 -7.35 -8.98
CA GLU A 231 36.33 -7.30 -10.30
C GLU A 231 35.35 -7.75 -11.38
N ALA A 232 35.26 -6.95 -12.45
CA ALA A 232 34.51 -7.24 -13.66
C ALA A 232 34.74 -8.70 -14.10
N ALA A 233 33.65 -9.39 -14.46
CA ALA A 233 33.78 -10.71 -15.04
C ALA A 233 34.80 -10.66 -16.20
N PRO A 234 35.88 -11.46 -16.16
CA PRO A 234 36.89 -11.41 -17.20
C PRO A 234 36.25 -11.71 -18.54
N LEU A 235 36.59 -10.92 -19.56
CA LEU A 235 36.27 -11.21 -20.97
C LEU A 235 36.59 -12.68 -21.24
N THR A 236 35.55 -13.49 -21.48
CA THR A 236 35.74 -14.91 -21.73
C THR A 236 36.57 -15.09 -23.00
N MET A 237 37.42 -16.12 -23.02
CA MET A 237 38.22 -16.52 -24.19
C MET A 237 37.35 -16.66 -25.46
N GLU A 238 36.05 -16.90 -25.26
CA GLU A 238 35.00 -16.98 -26.27
C GLU A 238 34.73 -15.64 -27.00
N THR A 239 34.66 -14.50 -26.31
CA THR A 239 34.42 -13.19 -26.94
C THR A 239 35.60 -12.76 -27.82
N ARG A 240 36.82 -13.05 -27.37
CA ARG A 240 38.04 -12.83 -28.17
C ARG A 240 38.01 -13.69 -29.44
N SER A 241 37.64 -14.96 -29.32
CA SER A 241 37.48 -15.85 -30.47
C SER A 241 36.42 -15.38 -31.47
N LYS A 242 35.33 -14.74 -31.00
CA LYS A 242 34.27 -14.21 -31.88
C LYS A 242 34.70 -12.99 -32.69
N LEU A 243 35.67 -12.22 -32.20
CA LEU A 243 36.21 -11.01 -32.85
C LEU A 243 37.47 -11.27 -33.69
N GLU A 244 38.06 -12.47 -33.66
CA GLU A 244 39.22 -12.82 -34.47
C GLU A 244 39.07 -12.47 -35.97
N PRO A 245 37.90 -12.67 -36.63
CA PRO A 245 37.72 -12.27 -38.03
C PRO A 245 37.87 -10.75 -38.25
N VAL A 246 37.54 -9.93 -37.25
CA VAL A 246 37.72 -8.47 -37.30
C VAL A 246 39.20 -8.11 -37.24
N PHE A 247 40.00 -8.84 -36.46
CA PHE A 247 41.43 -8.57 -36.29
C PHE A 247 42.29 -9.08 -37.45
N GLN A 248 41.86 -10.14 -38.12
CA GLN A 248 42.54 -10.73 -39.27
C GLN A 248 42.19 -10.07 -40.61
N ALA A 249 41.14 -9.24 -40.64
CA ALA A 249 40.72 -8.57 -41.87
C ALA A 249 41.84 -7.67 -42.44
N THR A 250 42.18 -7.89 -43.72
CA THR A 250 43.29 -7.21 -44.41
C THR A 250 42.84 -6.11 -45.35
N SER A 251 41.57 -6.11 -45.77
CA SER A 251 40.96 -5.10 -46.63
C SER A 251 39.82 -4.36 -45.94
N ALA A 252 39.53 -3.12 -46.37
CA ALA A 252 38.43 -2.32 -45.81
C ALA A 252 37.05 -2.98 -45.99
N ASN A 253 36.82 -3.69 -47.09
CA ASN A 253 35.55 -4.40 -47.34
C ASN A 253 35.37 -5.64 -46.46
N GLU A 254 36.45 -6.40 -46.26
CA GLU A 254 36.45 -7.55 -45.35
C GLU A 254 36.24 -7.08 -43.90
N LEU A 255 36.93 -6.01 -43.49
CA LEU A 255 36.81 -5.43 -42.15
C LEU A 255 35.40 -4.89 -41.88
N ARG A 256 34.82 -4.16 -42.85
CA ARG A 256 33.45 -3.64 -42.75
C ARG A 256 32.43 -4.75 -42.57
N THR A 257 32.56 -5.83 -43.35
CA THR A 257 31.68 -7.00 -43.24
C THR A 257 31.84 -7.70 -41.90
N ALA A 258 33.07 -7.90 -41.44
CA ALA A 258 33.36 -8.51 -40.14
C ALA A 258 32.79 -7.68 -38.97
N LEU A 259 32.97 -6.36 -38.99
CA LEU A 259 32.45 -5.44 -37.96
C LEU A 259 30.92 -5.43 -37.91
N ILE A 260 30.25 -5.38 -39.07
CA ILE A 260 28.77 -5.43 -39.13
C ILE A 260 28.25 -6.75 -38.56
N SER A 261 28.91 -7.87 -38.88
CA SER A 261 28.53 -9.19 -38.40
C SER A 261 28.74 -9.42 -36.90
N ARG A 262 29.38 -8.46 -36.21
CA ARG A 262 29.71 -8.49 -34.77
C ARG A 262 29.31 -7.18 -34.07
N ALA A 263 28.34 -6.46 -34.63
CA ALA A 263 27.89 -5.17 -34.11
C ALA A 263 27.31 -5.26 -32.69
N ASP A 264 26.72 -6.42 -32.34
CA ASP A 264 26.26 -6.77 -31.00
C ASP A 264 27.38 -6.72 -29.95
N ILE A 265 28.56 -7.23 -30.28
CA ILE A 265 29.74 -7.18 -29.41
C ILE A 265 30.33 -5.76 -29.39
N LEU A 266 30.29 -5.06 -30.52
CA LEU A 266 30.82 -3.69 -30.65
C LEU A 266 30.07 -2.70 -29.75
N ALA A 267 28.76 -2.87 -29.57
CA ALA A 267 27.90 -2.03 -28.75
C ALA A 267 28.47 -1.78 -27.34
N VAL A 268 29.03 -2.83 -26.74
CA VAL A 268 29.64 -2.79 -25.39
C VAL A 268 30.83 -1.83 -25.32
N TYR A 269 31.55 -1.64 -26.43
CA TYR A 269 32.77 -0.82 -26.48
C TYR A 269 32.53 0.62 -26.94
N ILE A 270 31.30 0.98 -27.36
CA ILE A 270 30.99 2.32 -27.86
C ILE A 270 31.21 3.40 -26.81
N CYS A 271 30.95 3.10 -25.53
CA CYS A 271 31.23 4.02 -24.43
C CYS A 271 32.74 4.37 -24.37
N ALA A 272 33.65 3.42 -24.61
CA ALA A 272 35.09 3.67 -24.62
C ALA A 272 35.57 4.40 -25.88
N LEU A 273 34.87 4.24 -27.00
CA LEU A 273 35.17 4.85 -28.30
C LEU A 273 34.67 6.30 -28.39
N LYS A 274 35.23 7.20 -27.57
CA LYS A 274 34.83 8.62 -27.50
C LYS A 274 34.79 9.34 -28.85
N TRP A 275 35.68 8.96 -29.77
CA TRP A 275 35.73 9.56 -31.10
C TRP A 275 34.51 9.18 -31.97
N LEU A 276 33.73 8.16 -31.60
CA LEU A 276 32.54 7.73 -32.32
C LEU A 276 31.25 8.39 -31.81
N TRP A 277 31.28 9.05 -30.64
CA TRP A 277 30.08 9.55 -29.97
C TRP A 277 29.27 10.56 -30.79
N TYR A 278 29.93 11.40 -31.60
CA TYR A 278 29.26 12.39 -32.44
C TYR A 278 28.45 11.78 -33.60
N LYS A 279 28.64 10.48 -33.87
CA LYS A 279 27.90 9.71 -34.89
C LYS A 279 26.66 9.01 -34.32
N LEU A 280 26.41 9.10 -33.01
CA LEU A 280 25.21 8.55 -32.39
C LEU A 280 24.09 9.58 -32.48
N HIS A 281 23.12 9.34 -33.36
CA HIS A 281 21.85 10.06 -33.36
C HIS A 281 20.81 9.34 -32.49
N THR A 282 19.86 10.11 -31.98
CA THR A 282 18.78 9.62 -31.12
C THR A 282 17.44 10.06 -31.67
N ASP A 283 16.52 9.12 -31.85
CA ASP A 283 15.17 9.38 -32.34
C ASP A 283 14.14 9.16 -31.24
N LEU A 284 13.36 10.19 -30.90
CA LEU A 284 12.33 10.08 -29.86
C LEU A 284 11.20 9.16 -30.33
N ILE A 285 11.00 8.03 -29.65
CA ILE A 285 9.94 7.06 -29.98
C ILE A 285 8.70 7.30 -29.10
N LYS A 286 8.90 7.58 -27.80
CA LYS A 286 7.80 7.63 -26.81
C LYS A 286 8.13 8.52 -25.62
N CYS A 287 7.12 9.08 -24.96
CA CYS A 287 7.21 9.58 -23.57
C CYS A 287 6.14 8.90 -22.71
N CYS A 288 6.46 8.64 -21.45
CA CYS A 288 5.53 8.18 -20.43
C CYS A 288 5.82 8.87 -19.08
N CYS A 289 4.81 8.99 -18.23
CA CYS A 289 4.98 9.62 -16.91
C CYS A 289 5.30 8.57 -15.83
N THR A 290 6.00 8.99 -14.78
CA THR A 290 6.21 8.20 -13.57
C THR A 290 5.02 8.31 -12.61
N ASP A 291 4.70 7.20 -11.95
CA ASP A 291 3.66 7.13 -10.92
C ASP A 291 4.15 7.59 -9.53
N GLU A 292 3.30 7.42 -8.50
CA GLU A 292 3.59 7.77 -7.11
C GLU A 292 4.69 6.91 -6.46
N GLN A 293 5.21 5.89 -7.15
CA GLN A 293 6.39 5.12 -6.73
C GLN A 293 7.62 5.38 -7.62
N GLY A 294 7.52 6.33 -8.55
CA GLY A 294 8.55 6.62 -9.54
C GLY A 294 8.61 5.60 -10.69
N ARG A 295 7.63 4.70 -10.82
CA ARG A 295 7.63 3.67 -11.88
C ARG A 295 7.02 4.20 -13.17
N PHE A 296 7.52 3.70 -14.30
CA PHE A 296 6.98 3.98 -15.62
C PHE A 296 6.82 2.69 -16.42
N LYS A 297 5.81 2.65 -17.31
CA LYS A 297 5.56 1.53 -18.22
C LYS A 297 4.93 2.01 -19.51
N THR A 298 5.42 1.53 -20.65
CA THR A 298 4.84 1.78 -21.98
C THR A 298 5.14 0.63 -22.94
N THR A 299 4.47 0.61 -24.08
CA THR A 299 4.74 -0.33 -25.18
C THR A 299 5.27 0.45 -26.38
N ILE A 300 6.40 0.02 -26.93
CA ILE A 300 6.95 0.48 -28.21
C ILE A 300 6.81 -0.65 -29.25
N TRP A 301 6.94 -0.31 -30.53
CA TRP A 301 6.83 -1.27 -31.64
C TRP A 301 8.10 -1.20 -32.49
N TYR A 302 8.71 -2.35 -32.77
CA TYR A 302 9.93 -2.47 -33.58
C TYR A 302 9.78 -3.64 -34.56
N ARG A 303 10.66 -3.78 -35.56
CA ARG A 303 10.57 -4.89 -36.52
C ARG A 303 10.93 -6.21 -35.86
N CYS A 304 10.12 -7.25 -36.05
CA CYS A 304 10.34 -8.58 -35.48
C CYS A 304 11.60 -9.28 -36.01
N THR A 305 12.00 -8.97 -37.25
CA THR A 305 13.21 -9.49 -37.88
C THR A 305 14.28 -8.42 -37.92
N GLY A 306 15.52 -8.81 -37.58
CA GLY A 306 16.68 -7.92 -37.55
C GLY A 306 17.03 -7.44 -36.15
N ASP A 307 17.46 -6.18 -36.08
CA ASP A 307 18.02 -5.53 -34.89
C ASP A 307 16.96 -5.24 -33.82
N LYS A 308 17.29 -5.51 -32.55
CA LYS A 308 16.42 -5.18 -31.41
C LYS A 308 16.56 -3.68 -31.08
N PRO A 309 15.58 -3.08 -30.39
CA PRO A 309 15.62 -1.64 -30.12
C PRO A 309 16.76 -1.28 -29.18
N ASP A 310 17.52 -0.24 -29.53
CA ASP A 310 18.62 0.32 -28.74
C ASP A 310 18.12 1.55 -27.98
N LEU A 311 17.79 1.38 -26.70
CA LEU A 311 17.00 2.39 -25.97
C LEU A 311 17.85 3.32 -25.12
N TYR A 312 17.71 4.63 -25.33
CA TYR A 312 18.25 5.69 -24.47
C TYR A 312 17.13 6.44 -23.75
N PHE A 313 17.36 6.81 -22.49
CA PHE A 313 16.34 7.42 -21.62
C PHE A 313 16.74 8.83 -21.17
N LYS A 314 15.78 9.74 -21.19
CA LYS A 314 15.88 11.08 -20.60
C LYS A 314 14.69 11.35 -19.71
N ALA A 315 14.90 11.81 -18.48
CA ALA A 315 13.81 12.20 -17.58
C ALA A 315 13.76 13.72 -17.39
N VAL A 316 12.54 14.26 -17.43
CA VAL A 316 12.26 15.67 -17.18
C VAL A 316 11.10 15.81 -16.20
N GLN A 317 11.12 16.83 -15.36
CA GLN A 317 10.07 17.13 -14.39
C GLN A 317 9.77 18.62 -14.40
N CYS A 318 8.50 18.99 -14.27
CA CYS A 318 8.12 20.40 -14.18
C CYS A 318 8.38 20.89 -12.75
N ILE A 319 9.34 21.79 -12.57
CA ILE A 319 9.71 22.37 -11.27
C ILE A 319 9.65 23.89 -11.43
N GLY A 320 8.89 24.57 -10.56
CA GLY A 320 8.74 26.02 -10.62
C GLY A 320 8.18 26.56 -11.95
N GLY A 321 7.32 25.79 -12.63
CA GLY A 321 6.75 26.17 -13.93
C GLY A 321 7.70 26.04 -15.13
N THR A 322 8.92 25.55 -14.91
CA THR A 322 9.91 25.28 -15.96
C THR A 322 10.16 23.78 -16.09
N LEU A 323 10.46 23.30 -17.29
CA LEU A 323 10.81 21.90 -17.51
C LEU A 323 12.28 21.66 -17.13
N HIS A 324 12.51 21.05 -15.97
CA HIS A 324 13.85 20.69 -15.49
C HIS A 324 14.25 19.31 -16.02
N THR A 325 15.54 19.13 -16.35
CA THR A 325 16.09 17.85 -16.80
C THR A 325 16.71 17.12 -15.63
N LEU A 326 16.06 16.05 -15.18
CA LEU A 326 16.49 15.27 -14.02
C LEU A 326 17.53 14.20 -14.37
N TYR A 327 17.41 13.62 -15.57
CA TYR A 327 18.28 12.55 -16.02
C TYR A 327 18.55 12.72 -17.51
N ASN A 328 19.81 12.96 -17.87
CA ASN A 328 20.25 13.07 -19.26
C ASN A 328 21.74 12.72 -19.38
N PRO A 329 22.10 11.45 -19.14
CA PRO A 329 23.48 11.02 -19.18
C PRO A 329 24.00 10.95 -20.63
N VAL A 330 25.28 10.60 -20.80
CA VAL A 330 25.87 10.47 -22.14
C VAL A 330 25.28 9.25 -22.86
N VAL A 331 24.72 9.48 -24.05
CA VAL A 331 24.09 8.46 -24.92
C VAL A 331 24.98 7.24 -25.10
N ALA A 332 26.23 7.41 -25.53
CA ALA A 332 27.15 6.32 -25.83
C ALA A 332 27.35 5.29 -24.72
N CYS A 333 27.20 5.71 -23.46
CA CYS A 333 27.36 4.85 -22.30
C CYS A 333 26.01 4.35 -21.77
N HIS A 334 24.96 5.16 -21.83
CA HIS A 334 23.67 4.87 -21.18
C HIS A 334 22.58 4.40 -22.14
N THR A 335 22.98 3.92 -23.32
CA THR A 335 22.10 3.18 -24.22
C THR A 335 21.99 1.73 -23.76
N HIS A 336 20.75 1.27 -23.61
CA HIS A 336 20.44 -0.14 -23.43
C HIS A 336 20.42 -0.82 -24.80
N TRP A 337 21.60 -1.25 -25.24
CA TRP A 337 21.77 -1.93 -26.52
C TRP A 337 21.02 -3.27 -26.56
N ASN A 338 20.32 -3.54 -27.66
CA ASN A 338 19.48 -4.71 -27.85
C ASN A 338 18.51 -4.95 -26.69
N TYR A 339 17.80 -3.90 -26.27
CA TYR A 339 16.95 -3.91 -25.08
C TYR A 339 16.03 -5.15 -25.03
N VAL A 340 16.11 -5.88 -23.93
CA VAL A 340 15.29 -7.07 -23.71
C VAL A 340 13.91 -6.63 -23.23
N CYS A 341 12.92 -6.81 -24.09
CA CYS A 341 11.54 -6.44 -23.81
C CYS A 341 11.04 -7.03 -22.49
N GLY A 342 10.41 -6.19 -21.67
CA GLY A 342 9.88 -6.58 -20.37
C GLY A 342 10.87 -6.57 -19.21
N THR A 343 12.16 -6.27 -19.43
CA THR A 343 13.10 -6.04 -18.33
C THR A 343 12.82 -4.72 -17.60
N ASP A 344 13.16 -4.65 -16.31
CA ASP A 344 13.02 -3.42 -15.53
C ASP A 344 14.33 -2.62 -15.57
N ILE A 345 14.23 -1.31 -15.84
CA ILE A 345 15.37 -0.38 -15.83
C ILE A 345 15.27 0.53 -14.60
N VAL A 346 16.39 0.79 -13.93
CA VAL A 346 16.47 1.81 -12.87
C VAL A 346 17.26 3.02 -13.39
N LEU A 347 16.63 4.18 -13.35
CA LEU A 347 17.22 5.47 -13.69
C LEU A 347 17.47 6.24 -12.38
N GLU A 348 18.72 6.53 -12.07
CA GLU A 348 19.10 7.29 -10.87
C GLU A 348 19.35 8.75 -11.24
N THR A 349 18.65 9.68 -10.59
CA THR A 349 18.89 11.13 -10.73
C THR A 349 19.73 11.64 -9.57
N ASP A 350 20.73 12.45 -9.91
CA ASP A 350 21.56 13.23 -8.98
C ASP A 350 21.06 14.68 -8.84
N ASP A 351 19.97 15.05 -9.51
CA ASP A 351 19.43 16.42 -9.49
C ASP A 351 18.86 16.74 -8.09
N PRO A 352 19.43 17.73 -7.37
CA PRO A 352 18.97 18.08 -6.03
C PRO A 352 17.54 18.63 -6.03
N ALA A 353 17.07 19.23 -7.13
CA ALA A 353 15.73 19.79 -7.25
C ALA A 353 14.66 18.73 -7.56
N ALA A 354 15.04 17.51 -7.93
CA ALA A 354 14.09 16.42 -8.22
C ALA A 354 13.10 16.24 -7.05
N ILE A 355 11.81 16.40 -7.35
CA ILE A 355 10.70 16.21 -6.42
C ILE A 355 10.47 14.71 -6.28
N THR A 356 10.73 14.18 -5.09
CA THR A 356 10.53 12.77 -4.76
C THR A 356 9.10 12.48 -4.34
N CYS A 357 8.66 11.24 -4.53
CA CYS A 357 7.41 10.74 -3.99
C CYS A 357 7.40 10.85 -2.46
N VAL A 358 6.21 11.05 -1.90
CA VAL A 358 5.96 10.66 -0.51
C VAL A 358 6.19 9.14 -0.43
N PRO A 359 7.07 8.63 0.45
CA PRO A 359 7.27 7.20 0.58
C PRO A 359 5.92 6.55 0.87
N PRO A 360 5.57 5.42 0.20
CA PRO A 360 4.32 4.74 0.49
C PRO A 360 4.25 4.44 1.98
N ASP A 361 3.05 4.51 2.55
CA ASP A 361 2.83 4.03 3.91
C ASP A 361 3.46 2.65 4.03
N PRO A 362 4.23 2.38 5.10
CA PRO A 362 5.03 1.17 5.25
C PRO A 362 4.09 -0.01 5.54
N VAL A 363 3.27 -0.40 4.58
CA VAL A 363 2.27 -1.45 4.69
C VAL A 363 2.70 -2.60 3.80
N ASP A 364 2.84 -3.78 4.37
CA ASP A 364 3.08 -5.01 3.62
C ASP A 364 1.72 -5.70 3.36
N PRO A 365 1.14 -5.57 2.15
CA PRO A 365 -0.14 -6.20 1.84
C PRO A 365 0.04 -7.71 1.66
N PRO A 366 -1.01 -8.52 1.90
CA PRO A 366 -0.91 -9.96 1.73
C PRO A 366 -0.61 -10.34 0.26
N PRO A 367 0.07 -11.49 0.01
CA PRO A 367 0.43 -11.89 -1.34
C PRO A 367 -0.76 -11.91 -2.31
N GLY A 368 -0.60 -11.27 -3.46
CA GLY A 368 -1.64 -11.18 -4.49
C GLY A 368 -2.63 -10.01 -4.33
N VAL A 369 -2.55 -9.26 -3.23
CA VAL A 369 -3.37 -8.06 -3.01
C VAL A 369 -2.63 -6.82 -3.54
N SER A 370 -3.22 -6.15 -4.54
CA SER A 370 -2.63 -4.96 -5.18
C SER A 370 -3.43 -3.67 -4.97
N VAL A 371 -4.75 -3.79 -4.80
CA VAL A 371 -5.64 -2.68 -4.47
C VAL A 371 -6.31 -3.01 -3.15
N TRP A 372 -6.10 -2.18 -2.14
CA TRP A 372 -6.58 -2.46 -0.80
C TRP A 372 -7.08 -1.23 -0.08
N VAL A 373 -8.00 -1.45 0.85
CA VAL A 373 -8.41 -0.48 1.88
C VAL A 373 -8.16 -1.12 3.22
N MET A 374 -7.48 -0.41 4.11
CA MET A 374 -7.13 -0.89 5.44
C MET A 374 -7.85 -0.07 6.51
N PRO A 375 -8.98 -0.54 7.06
CA PRO A 375 -9.48 -0.06 8.34
C PRO A 375 -8.33 -0.08 9.36
N TRP A 376 -8.03 1.06 9.99
CA TRP A 376 -6.84 1.20 10.82
C TRP A 376 -7.17 1.24 12.31
N GLY A 377 -8.11 2.10 12.71
CA GLY A 377 -8.41 2.28 14.13
C GLY A 377 -9.29 3.49 14.43
N VAL A 378 -9.48 3.73 15.73
CA VAL A 378 -10.21 4.88 16.29
C VAL A 378 -9.25 5.67 17.17
N GLY A 379 -8.93 6.89 16.75
CA GLY A 379 -7.87 7.69 17.33
C GLY A 379 -6.49 7.03 17.17
N GLY A 380 -5.79 6.87 18.28
CA GLY A 380 -4.53 6.13 18.39
C GLY A 380 -4.72 4.63 18.62
N VAL A 381 -5.93 4.16 18.89
CA VAL A 381 -6.22 2.74 19.14
C VAL A 381 -6.39 2.01 17.82
N ARG A 382 -5.45 1.09 17.52
CA ARG A 382 -5.48 0.22 16.34
C ARG A 382 -6.59 -0.83 16.47
N LEU A 383 -7.14 -1.29 15.34
CA LEU A 383 -8.28 -2.20 15.34
C LEU A 383 -8.05 -3.53 16.08
N ASP A 384 -6.85 -4.09 16.04
CA ASP A 384 -6.47 -5.31 16.75
C ASP A 384 -6.37 -5.12 18.28
N ALA A 385 -6.29 -3.87 18.76
CA ALA A 385 -6.39 -3.53 20.18
C ALA A 385 -7.84 -3.28 20.64
N ILE A 386 -8.82 -3.36 19.72
CA ILE A 386 -10.25 -3.31 20.05
C ILE A 386 -10.75 -4.74 20.22
N LYS A 387 -11.21 -5.06 21.44
CA LYS A 387 -11.70 -6.38 21.81
C LYS A 387 -13.03 -6.67 21.11
N SER A 388 -13.41 -7.94 21.05
CA SER A 388 -14.72 -8.36 20.51
C SER A 388 -15.92 -7.78 21.30
N SER A 389 -15.71 -7.35 22.55
CA SER A 389 -16.66 -6.59 23.37
C SER A 389 -16.88 -5.16 22.85
N GLY A 390 -15.96 -4.64 22.04
CA GLY A 390 -15.88 -3.23 21.62
C GLY A 390 -15.11 -2.33 22.57
N LEU A 391 -14.60 -2.87 23.68
CA LEU A 391 -13.75 -2.18 24.65
C LEU A 391 -12.27 -2.23 24.21
N THR A 392 -11.43 -1.40 24.81
CA THR A 392 -10.00 -1.37 24.51
C THR A 392 -9.15 -1.22 25.77
N ASP A 393 -7.89 -1.61 25.67
CA ASP A 393 -6.88 -1.32 26.69
C ASP A 393 -5.97 -0.22 26.17
N PHE A 394 -5.69 0.80 26.99
CA PHE A 394 -4.78 1.87 26.61
C PHE A 394 -3.89 2.27 27.78
N THR A 395 -2.72 2.82 27.48
CA THR A 395 -1.76 3.27 28.48
C THR A 395 -1.56 4.77 28.37
N ASP A 396 -1.65 5.47 29.49
CA ASP A 396 -1.30 6.88 29.62
C ASP A 396 -0.36 7.11 30.82
N GLY A 397 -0.15 8.37 31.22
CA GLY A 397 0.70 8.70 32.37
C GLY A 397 0.22 8.11 33.71
N ASP A 398 -1.04 7.67 33.78
CA ASP A 398 -1.66 7.06 34.96
C ASP A 398 -1.62 5.51 34.94
N GLY A 399 -1.01 4.91 33.92
CA GLY A 399 -0.85 3.47 33.76
C GLY A 399 -1.75 2.87 32.68
N THR A 400 -1.94 1.55 32.72
CA THR A 400 -2.71 0.81 31.70
C THR A 400 -4.17 0.63 32.14
N TRP A 401 -5.06 1.38 31.49
CA TRP A 401 -6.50 1.26 31.65
C TRP A 401 -7.00 0.05 30.88
N ILE A 402 -7.70 -0.85 31.58
CA ILE A 402 -8.24 -2.09 31.02
C ILE A 402 -9.74 -1.96 30.79
N ASP A 403 -10.22 -2.50 29.67
CA ASP A 403 -11.63 -2.57 29.30
C ASP A 403 -12.34 -1.21 29.26
N ALA A 404 -11.64 -0.21 28.71
CA ALA A 404 -12.16 1.13 28.53
C ALA A 404 -13.17 1.22 27.36
N PRO A 405 -14.33 1.87 27.57
CA PRO A 405 -15.22 2.23 26.48
C PRO A 405 -14.73 3.46 25.71
N PHE A 406 -15.24 3.65 24.50
CA PHE A 406 -14.99 4.82 23.68
C PHE A 406 -16.01 5.94 23.99
N GLY A 407 -15.61 7.19 23.88
CA GLY A 407 -16.50 8.34 24.07
C GLY A 407 -15.96 9.64 23.47
N GLY A 408 -16.75 10.71 23.58
CA GLY A 408 -16.44 12.03 23.06
C GLY A 408 -16.34 12.06 21.53
N ARG A 409 -15.30 12.72 21.02
CA ARG A 409 -15.01 12.86 19.59
C ARG A 409 -14.15 11.70 19.10
N LEU A 410 -14.75 10.78 18.35
CA LEU A 410 -14.11 9.58 17.86
C LEU A 410 -13.68 9.74 16.41
N GLY A 411 -12.36 9.80 16.19
CA GLY A 411 -11.80 9.91 14.85
C GLY A 411 -11.44 8.55 14.26
N PHE A 412 -12.18 8.10 13.25
CA PHE A 412 -11.94 6.86 12.52
C PHE A 412 -10.85 7.07 11.48
N ARG A 413 -10.02 6.05 11.27
CA ARG A 413 -8.88 6.07 10.35
C ARG A 413 -8.91 4.85 9.45
N HIS A 414 -8.56 5.04 8.18
CA HIS A 414 -8.24 3.97 7.26
C HIS A 414 -7.06 4.36 6.36
N GLY A 415 -6.25 3.39 5.97
CA GLY A 415 -5.28 3.50 4.88
C GLY A 415 -5.86 2.95 3.58
N TYR A 416 -5.20 3.19 2.47
CA TYR A 416 -5.55 2.61 1.17
C TYR A 416 -4.36 2.58 0.22
N SER A 417 -4.37 1.66 -0.74
CA SER A 417 -3.34 1.56 -1.78
C SER A 417 -3.31 2.82 -2.67
N SER A 418 -2.13 3.19 -3.18
CA SER A 418 -1.91 4.38 -4.03
C SER A 418 -2.71 4.42 -5.34
N GLY A 419 -3.38 3.33 -5.72
CA GLY A 419 -4.29 3.32 -6.88
C GLY A 419 -5.68 3.93 -6.60
N ILE A 420 -5.93 4.35 -5.37
CA ILE A 420 -7.19 4.96 -4.90
C ILE A 420 -6.91 6.43 -4.57
N PRO A 421 -7.76 7.39 -4.96
CA PRO A 421 -9.02 7.22 -5.70
C PRO A 421 -8.89 7.06 -7.22
N SER A 422 -9.82 6.34 -7.85
CA SER A 422 -9.93 6.23 -9.30
C SER A 422 -11.25 6.79 -9.81
N ASN A 423 -11.21 7.73 -10.76
CA ASN A 423 -12.40 8.27 -11.43
C ASN A 423 -12.95 7.36 -12.54
N THR A 424 -12.85 6.04 -12.36
CA THR A 424 -13.33 5.03 -13.31
C THR A 424 -14.52 4.30 -12.69
N SER A 425 -15.58 4.05 -13.46
CA SER A 425 -16.73 3.27 -12.98
C SER A 425 -16.28 1.87 -12.55
N GLY A 426 -16.82 1.35 -11.44
CA GLY A 426 -16.37 0.09 -10.85
C GLY A 426 -15.03 0.16 -10.10
N LYS A 427 -14.45 1.34 -9.85
CA LYS A 427 -13.22 1.52 -9.06
C LYS A 427 -13.45 2.45 -7.85
N PRO A 428 -12.71 2.28 -6.74
CA PRO A 428 -12.93 3.06 -5.52
C PRO A 428 -12.74 4.57 -5.72
N LEU A 429 -13.74 5.37 -5.36
CA LEU A 429 -13.67 6.84 -5.32
C LEU A 429 -14.24 7.42 -4.02
N TYR A 430 -15.30 6.81 -3.50
CA TYR A 430 -15.93 7.22 -2.25
C TYR A 430 -15.96 6.09 -1.23
N TYR A 431 -16.18 6.44 0.02
CA TYR A 431 -16.43 5.50 1.10
C TYR A 431 -17.54 6.01 2.03
N ARG A 432 -18.11 5.12 2.83
CA ARG A 432 -19.21 5.43 3.75
C ARG A 432 -18.97 4.79 5.11
N TRP A 433 -19.10 5.59 6.15
CA TRP A 433 -19.11 5.13 7.54
C TRP A 433 -20.55 5.04 8.05
N GLN A 434 -20.89 3.89 8.64
CA GLN A 434 -22.19 3.66 9.27
C GLN A 434 -22.02 3.07 10.68
N TYR A 435 -23.01 3.30 11.54
CA TYR A 435 -23.11 2.67 12.85
C TYR A 435 -24.47 2.01 13.05
N ASN A 436 -24.50 0.96 13.87
CA ASN A 436 -25.71 0.30 14.32
C ASN A 436 -25.57 -0.03 15.80
N LYS A 437 -26.51 0.45 16.63
CA LYS A 437 -26.53 0.13 18.06
C LYS A 437 -27.12 -1.27 18.24
N LEU A 438 -26.43 -2.13 18.97
CA LEU A 438 -26.97 -3.44 19.30
C LEU A 438 -27.97 -3.35 20.46
N ASP A 439 -29.03 -4.14 20.39
CA ASP A 439 -29.94 -4.32 21.51
C ASP A 439 -29.32 -5.19 22.63
N SER A 440 -30.04 -5.36 23.74
CA SER A 440 -29.57 -6.17 24.87
C SER A 440 -29.39 -7.65 24.55
N ALA A 441 -30.02 -8.15 23.47
CA ALA A 441 -29.87 -9.51 22.97
C ALA A 441 -28.73 -9.63 21.94
N GLY A 442 -28.07 -8.51 21.58
CA GLY A 442 -26.98 -8.45 20.62
C GLY A 442 -27.44 -8.33 19.16
N ASN A 443 -28.72 -8.08 18.91
CA ASN A 443 -29.25 -7.93 17.55
C ASN A 443 -29.01 -6.52 17.03
N GLU A 444 -28.80 -6.42 15.72
CA GLU A 444 -28.79 -5.15 15.00
C GLU A 444 -30.17 -4.48 15.07
N THR A 445 -30.17 -3.17 15.29
CA THR A 445 -31.37 -2.35 15.25
C THR A 445 -31.50 -1.69 13.88
N GLU A 446 -30.88 -0.52 13.71
CA GLU A 446 -30.93 0.28 12.49
C GLU A 446 -29.53 0.76 12.13
N TRP A 447 -29.17 0.62 10.85
CA TRP A 447 -27.96 1.21 10.30
C TRP A 447 -28.18 2.68 10.00
N ARG A 448 -27.31 3.54 10.56
CA ARG A 448 -27.34 4.98 10.37
C ARG A 448 -26.00 5.45 9.83
N ASP A 449 -26.05 6.39 8.89
CA ASP A 449 -24.86 7.02 8.34
C ASP A 449 -24.20 7.95 9.37
N PHE A 450 -22.90 8.14 9.21
CA PHE A 450 -22.20 9.26 9.85
C PHE A 450 -22.63 10.55 9.15
N ALA A 451 -23.67 11.17 9.70
CA ALA A 451 -24.26 12.40 9.20
C ALA A 451 -24.38 13.44 10.33
N PRO A 452 -24.41 14.74 10.03
CA PRO A 452 -24.72 15.76 11.04
C PRO A 452 -26.06 15.44 11.76
N PRO A 453 -26.17 15.62 13.09
CA PRO A 453 -25.19 16.23 13.99
C PRO A 453 -24.20 15.23 14.64
N VAL A 454 -24.24 13.95 14.28
CA VAL A 454 -23.34 12.93 14.85
C VAL A 454 -21.99 12.88 14.15
N ALA A 455 -21.85 13.46 12.96
CA ALA A 455 -20.60 13.51 12.23
C ALA A 455 -20.08 14.93 12.03
N GLU A 456 -18.76 15.09 12.06
CA GLU A 456 -18.06 16.30 11.63
C GLU A 456 -17.54 16.17 10.20
N THR A 457 -17.31 17.32 9.56
CA THR A 457 -16.62 17.37 8.27
C THR A 457 -15.17 16.94 8.42
N VAL A 458 -14.79 15.93 7.65
CA VAL A 458 -13.40 15.52 7.41
C VAL A 458 -12.83 16.41 6.32
N VAL A 459 -11.65 16.98 6.59
CA VAL A 459 -10.93 17.85 5.65
C VAL A 459 -9.51 17.33 5.41
N ARG A 460 -8.89 17.81 4.32
CA ARG A 460 -7.46 17.74 4.07
C ARG A 460 -6.96 19.11 3.69
N HIS A 461 -5.96 19.61 4.39
CA HIS A 461 -5.30 20.86 4.04
C HIS A 461 -4.34 20.63 2.87
N TYR A 462 -4.31 21.59 1.95
CA TYR A 462 -3.33 21.64 0.86
C TYR A 462 -2.56 22.95 0.91
N VAL A 463 -1.34 22.95 0.36
CA VAL A 463 -0.53 24.16 0.22
C VAL A 463 -0.96 24.88 -1.06
N ASP A 464 -1.21 26.18 -0.97
CA ASP A 464 -1.59 27.03 -2.09
C ASP A 464 -0.60 28.20 -2.25
N TYR A 465 0.19 28.16 -3.32
CA TYR A 465 1.11 29.22 -3.71
C TYR A 465 0.46 30.09 -4.79
N ASP A 466 0.29 31.37 -4.50
CA ASP A 466 -0.13 32.37 -5.49
C ASP A 466 1.07 32.76 -6.37
N LEU A 467 1.01 32.44 -7.67
CA LEU A 467 2.10 32.73 -8.60
C LEU A 467 2.13 34.20 -9.03
N ALA A 468 1.06 34.96 -8.79
CA ALA A 468 1.04 36.40 -9.02
C ALA A 468 1.74 37.19 -7.89
N HIS A 469 1.86 36.59 -6.70
CA HIS A 469 2.48 37.17 -5.52
C HIS A 469 3.49 36.21 -4.87
N PRO A 470 4.61 35.88 -5.55
CA PRO A 470 5.58 34.88 -5.08
C PRO A 470 6.37 35.33 -3.84
N ASP A 471 6.27 36.61 -3.46
CA ASP A 471 6.84 37.19 -2.25
C ASP A 471 6.02 36.93 -0.98
N LEU A 472 4.77 36.47 -1.14
CA LEU A 472 3.91 36.13 -0.01
C LEU A 472 4.07 34.66 0.41
N PRO A 473 3.93 34.36 1.71
CA PRO A 473 3.90 32.97 2.16
C PRO A 473 2.69 32.22 1.58
N PRO A 474 2.78 30.90 1.39
CA PRO A 474 1.65 30.10 0.93
C PRO A 474 0.50 30.13 1.94
N THR A 475 -0.70 29.89 1.44
CA THR A 475 -1.88 29.67 2.28
C THR A 475 -2.18 28.19 2.40
N PHE A 476 -3.01 27.81 3.38
CA PHE A 476 -3.34 26.41 3.67
C PHE A 476 -4.86 26.19 3.68
N PRO A 477 -5.53 26.18 2.52
CA PRO A 477 -6.98 25.98 2.48
C PRO A 477 -7.33 24.52 2.81
N ALA A 478 -8.53 24.32 3.37
CA ALA A 478 -9.08 23.00 3.69
C ALA A 478 -9.94 22.48 2.52
N TYR A 479 -9.70 21.25 2.08
CA TYR A 479 -10.55 20.52 1.14
C TYR A 479 -11.49 19.55 1.87
N PRO A 480 -12.82 19.76 1.83
CA PRO A 480 -13.77 18.89 2.54
C PRO A 480 -13.98 17.56 1.81
N LEU A 481 -13.63 16.46 2.45
CA LEU A 481 -13.83 15.11 1.93
C LEU A 481 -15.24 14.57 2.19
N GLY A 482 -15.88 14.95 3.30
CA GLY A 482 -17.24 14.52 3.63
C GLY A 482 -17.55 14.63 5.12
N PRO A 483 -18.75 14.26 5.56
CA PRO A 483 -19.81 13.63 4.77
C PRO A 483 -20.46 14.59 3.76
N GLN A 484 -20.67 14.12 2.54
CA GLN A 484 -21.41 14.81 1.47
C GLN A 484 -22.65 14.00 1.11
N GLU A 485 -23.79 14.67 0.97
CA GLU A 485 -25.03 14.01 0.56
C GLU A 485 -24.98 13.65 -0.93
N LYS A 486 -25.09 12.35 -1.25
CA LYS A 486 -25.12 11.84 -2.62
C LYS A 486 -26.03 10.61 -2.69
N ASN A 487 -27.05 10.66 -3.55
CA ASN A 487 -28.05 9.58 -3.71
C ASN A 487 -28.69 9.13 -2.37
N ASN A 488 -29.07 10.09 -1.51
CA ASN A 488 -29.59 9.86 -0.15
C ASN A 488 -28.63 9.12 0.81
N MET A 489 -27.34 9.09 0.49
CA MET A 489 -26.27 8.58 1.36
C MET A 489 -25.34 9.71 1.77
N HIS A 490 -24.66 9.57 2.90
CA HIS A 490 -23.58 10.46 3.31
C HIS A 490 -22.23 9.84 3.01
N LEU A 491 -21.64 10.22 1.88
CA LEU A 491 -20.38 9.68 1.37
C LEU A 491 -19.21 10.59 1.71
N TYR A 492 -18.04 9.98 1.78
CA TYR A 492 -16.75 10.66 1.92
C TYR A 492 -15.92 10.35 0.68
N GLU A 493 -15.23 11.34 0.15
CA GLU A 493 -14.27 11.18 -0.95
C GLU A 493 -12.94 10.67 -0.39
N PHE A 494 -12.31 9.69 -1.04
CA PHE A 494 -10.89 9.43 -0.78
C PHE A 494 -10.07 10.65 -1.19
N LYS A 495 -8.97 10.95 -0.47
CA LYS A 495 -8.14 12.13 -0.79
C LYS A 495 -7.73 12.09 -2.27
N PRO A 496 -8.14 13.07 -3.10
CA PRO A 496 -7.77 13.11 -4.52
C PRO A 496 -6.24 13.09 -4.71
N HIS A 497 -5.75 12.49 -5.80
CA HIS A 497 -4.32 12.48 -6.11
C HIS A 497 -3.71 13.89 -6.20
N GLN A 498 -4.52 14.88 -6.59
CA GLN A 498 -4.12 16.27 -6.67
C GLN A 498 -5.17 17.15 -5.98
N PRO A 499 -4.75 18.21 -5.25
CA PRO A 499 -5.70 19.17 -4.71
C PRO A 499 -6.39 19.95 -5.84
N PRO A 500 -7.48 20.68 -5.56
CA PRO A 500 -8.20 21.44 -6.58
C PRO A 500 -7.30 22.47 -7.28
N GLN A 501 -7.13 22.33 -8.59
CA GLN A 501 -6.27 23.21 -9.38
C GLN A 501 -7.05 24.46 -9.84
N ILE A 502 -6.45 25.64 -9.70
CA ILE A 502 -6.98 26.89 -10.26
C ILE A 502 -5.90 27.63 -11.06
N PRO A 503 -6.27 28.43 -12.08
CA PRO A 503 -5.30 29.22 -12.85
C PRO A 503 -4.52 30.20 -11.96
N GLY A 504 -3.23 30.37 -12.23
CA GLY A 504 -2.38 31.33 -11.51
C GLY A 504 -1.87 30.86 -10.14
N HIS A 505 -2.19 29.63 -9.74
CA HIS A 505 -1.75 29.06 -8.46
C HIS A 505 -1.00 27.74 -8.67
N LYS A 506 -0.06 27.43 -7.76
CA LYS A 506 0.52 26.08 -7.61
C LYS A 506 -0.04 25.48 -6.32
N ARG A 507 -0.66 24.30 -6.41
CA ARG A 507 -1.26 23.62 -5.25
C ARG A 507 -0.78 22.20 -5.12
N GLU A 508 -0.36 21.83 -3.92
CA GLU A 508 0.18 20.50 -3.62
C GLU A 508 -0.28 20.01 -2.24
N TRP A 509 -0.35 18.69 -2.08
CA TRP A 509 -0.55 18.10 -0.76
C TRP A 509 0.73 18.22 0.06
N PRO A 510 0.66 18.56 1.36
CA PRO A 510 1.80 18.50 2.25
C PRO A 510 2.42 17.09 2.24
N VAL A 511 3.74 17.02 2.37
CA VAL A 511 4.49 15.75 2.41
C VAL A 511 4.29 15.00 3.72
N ASP A 512 3.89 15.71 4.78
CA ASP A 512 3.61 15.21 6.11
C ASP A 512 2.22 15.65 6.58
N ASP A 513 1.71 15.02 7.63
CA ASP A 513 0.40 15.30 8.20
C ASP A 513 0.48 16.16 9.47
N TRP A 514 1.27 17.23 9.42
CA TRP A 514 1.43 18.17 10.53
C TRP A 514 0.15 18.95 10.88
N PHE A 515 -0.84 18.97 9.97
CA PHE A 515 -2.20 19.46 10.24
C PHE A 515 -3.06 18.46 11.05
N ASN A 516 -2.56 17.25 11.27
CA ASN A 516 -3.28 16.17 11.95
C ASN A 516 -4.60 15.80 11.24
N ASP A 517 -4.62 15.91 9.91
CA ASP A 517 -5.71 15.49 9.05
C ASP A 517 -5.67 13.97 8.82
N ILE A 518 -5.55 13.19 9.90
CA ILE A 518 -5.39 11.74 9.84
C ILE A 518 -6.71 11.00 9.72
N TYR A 519 -7.84 11.67 9.97
CA TYR A 519 -9.15 11.02 10.08
C TYR A 519 -9.81 10.82 8.72
N SER A 520 -10.49 9.69 8.57
CA SER A 520 -11.39 9.37 7.46
C SER A 520 -12.86 9.55 7.82
N GLY A 521 -13.19 9.56 9.11
CA GLY A 521 -14.55 9.81 9.60
C GLY A 521 -14.48 10.30 11.03
N ILE A 522 -15.41 11.15 11.45
CA ILE A 522 -15.44 11.66 12.83
C ILE A 522 -16.86 11.46 13.37
N LEU A 523 -16.98 10.73 14.47
CA LEU A 523 -18.25 10.51 15.18
C LEU A 523 -18.24 11.27 16.52
N GLN A 524 -19.16 12.20 16.67
CA GLN A 524 -19.50 12.85 17.93
C GLN A 524 -20.41 11.94 18.73
N SER A 525 -19.81 11.04 19.52
CA SER A 525 -20.54 9.99 20.23
C SER A 525 -21.49 10.53 21.31
N SER A 526 -21.25 11.74 21.81
CA SER A 526 -22.17 12.46 22.72
C SER A 526 -23.50 12.85 22.07
N ASN A 527 -23.52 12.95 20.73
CA ASN A 527 -24.69 13.35 19.96
C ASN A 527 -25.50 12.13 19.46
N LEU A 528 -25.10 10.91 19.83
CA LEU A 528 -25.81 9.70 19.43
C LEU A 528 -27.29 9.74 19.88
N PRO A 529 -28.22 9.19 19.08
CA PRO A 529 -29.66 9.25 19.37
C PRO A 529 -30.03 8.66 20.73
N GLY A 530 -31.04 9.25 21.38
CA GLY A 530 -31.57 8.79 22.67
C GLY A 530 -30.88 9.41 23.91
N GLY A 531 -29.88 10.27 23.70
CA GLY A 531 -29.13 10.94 24.76
C GLY A 531 -28.07 10.04 25.40
N VAL A 532 -27.16 10.64 26.16
CA VAL A 532 -25.94 9.99 26.69
C VAL A 532 -26.22 8.63 27.38
N LEU A 533 -27.21 8.57 28.27
CA LEU A 533 -27.52 7.35 29.02
C LEU A 533 -28.05 6.23 28.11
N SER A 534 -28.96 6.56 27.20
CA SER A 534 -29.56 5.57 26.29
C SER A 534 -28.63 5.22 25.14
N ALA A 535 -27.69 6.07 24.77
CA ALA A 535 -26.69 5.80 23.74
C ALA A 535 -25.59 4.86 24.24
N ALA A 536 -25.33 4.78 25.55
CA ALA A 536 -24.30 3.89 26.06
C ALA A 536 -24.58 2.41 25.69
N GLY A 537 -23.54 1.70 25.23
CA GLY A 537 -23.60 0.29 24.88
C GLY A 537 -22.74 -0.10 23.69
N LYS A 538 -23.00 -1.30 23.15
CA LYS A 538 -22.23 -1.89 22.05
C LYS A 538 -22.80 -1.48 20.68
N TYR A 539 -21.90 -1.09 19.78
CA TYR A 539 -22.17 -0.69 18.42
C TYR A 539 -21.41 -1.59 17.45
N LYS A 540 -22.01 -1.81 16.28
CA LYS A 540 -21.31 -2.30 15.10
C LYS A 540 -21.04 -1.10 14.20
N ILE A 541 -19.79 -0.95 13.78
CA ILE A 541 -19.34 0.05 12.82
C ILE A 541 -19.11 -0.63 11.49
N LYS A 542 -19.47 0.03 10.38
CA LYS A 542 -19.28 -0.48 9.02
C LYS A 542 -18.62 0.55 8.11
N LEU A 543 -17.64 0.08 7.32
CA LEU A 543 -17.01 0.82 6.24
C LEU A 543 -17.37 0.18 4.89
N GLU A 544 -17.96 0.96 3.99
CA GLU A 544 -18.30 0.55 2.62
C GLU A 544 -17.61 1.43 1.60
N ILE A 545 -17.32 0.86 0.42
CA ILE A 545 -16.58 1.52 -0.65
C ILE A 545 -17.47 1.68 -1.88
N TYR A 546 -17.39 2.82 -2.55
CA TYR A 546 -18.26 3.20 -3.66
C TYR A 546 -17.43 3.71 -4.84
N ASP A 547 -17.96 3.52 -6.04
CA ASP A 547 -17.40 4.13 -7.25
C ASP A 547 -17.91 5.54 -7.51
N LYS A 548 -17.47 6.14 -8.62
CA LYS A 548 -17.87 7.50 -9.02
C LYS A 548 -19.37 7.70 -9.20
N ASP A 549 -20.08 6.64 -9.57
CA ASP A 549 -21.52 6.65 -9.85
C ASP A 549 -22.34 6.47 -8.55
N GLY A 550 -21.67 6.22 -7.42
CA GLY A 550 -22.31 5.92 -6.13
C GLY A 550 -22.78 4.47 -6.04
N THR A 551 -22.19 3.57 -6.83
CA THR A 551 -22.45 2.12 -6.77
C THR A 551 -21.57 1.49 -5.71
N LEU A 552 -22.16 0.68 -4.83
CA LEU A 552 -21.42 -0.09 -3.82
C LEU A 552 -20.48 -1.09 -4.50
N LEU A 553 -19.22 -1.08 -4.10
CA LEU A 553 -18.20 -2.00 -4.57
C LEU A 553 -18.01 -3.11 -3.54
N ASN A 554 -18.10 -4.36 -3.98
CA ASN A 554 -17.78 -5.51 -3.16
C ASN A 554 -16.27 -5.78 -3.17
N PRO A 555 -15.67 -6.20 -2.03
CA PRO A 555 -14.28 -6.61 -2.00
C PRO A 555 -14.08 -7.89 -2.81
N GLY A 556 -13.00 -7.96 -3.57
CA GLY A 556 -12.62 -9.14 -4.36
C GLY A 556 -11.80 -8.82 -5.61
N PRO A 557 -11.56 -9.85 -6.46
CA PRO A 557 -10.68 -9.73 -7.61
C PRO A 557 -11.12 -8.63 -8.59
N GLY A 558 -10.24 -7.66 -8.82
CA GLY A 558 -10.45 -6.58 -9.79
C GLY A 558 -11.13 -5.32 -9.24
N THR A 559 -11.60 -5.31 -8.00
CA THR A 559 -12.11 -4.10 -7.31
C THR A 559 -11.09 -3.61 -6.28
N PHE A 560 -11.11 -4.17 -5.08
CA PHE A 560 -10.21 -3.92 -3.95
C PHE A 560 -10.37 -5.05 -2.92
N ASP A 561 -9.42 -5.21 -2.02
CA ASP A 561 -9.56 -6.09 -0.84
C ASP A 561 -9.52 -5.26 0.45
N PHE A 562 -10.26 -5.71 1.48
CA PHE A 562 -10.05 -5.20 2.83
C PHE A 562 -8.89 -5.95 3.47
N ILE A 563 -7.91 -5.20 3.98
CA ILE A 563 -6.82 -5.75 4.78
C ILE A 563 -6.89 -5.18 6.20
N VAL A 564 -6.41 -5.95 7.18
CA VAL A 564 -6.49 -5.60 8.61
C VAL A 564 -5.09 -5.67 9.21
N PRO A 565 -4.68 -4.70 10.03
CA PRO A 565 -3.38 -4.75 10.68
C PRO A 565 -3.30 -5.91 11.68
N THR A 566 -2.15 -6.57 11.74
CA THR A 566 -1.83 -7.65 12.69
C THR A 566 -0.69 -7.28 13.64
N GLY A 567 0.03 -6.21 13.35
CA GLY A 567 1.14 -5.73 14.17
C GLY A 567 2.09 -4.84 13.40
N VAL A 568 3.28 -4.66 13.98
CA VAL A 568 4.41 -3.95 13.37
C VAL A 568 5.55 -4.95 13.22
N ALA A 569 6.25 -4.92 12.09
CA ALA A 569 7.41 -5.74 11.82
C ALA A 569 8.59 -5.36 12.73
N SER A 570 9.65 -6.17 12.69
CA SER A 570 10.85 -5.95 13.52
C SER A 570 11.61 -4.67 13.22
N ASP A 571 11.36 -4.04 12.07
CA ASP A 571 11.91 -2.72 11.71
C ASP A 571 11.21 -1.55 12.43
N GLY A 572 10.20 -1.84 13.26
CA GLY A 572 9.45 -0.85 14.03
C GLY A 572 8.61 0.11 13.18
N THR A 573 8.54 -0.10 11.87
CA THR A 573 7.94 0.84 10.91
C THR A 573 6.91 0.16 10.02
N THR A 574 7.19 -1.05 9.54
CA THR A 574 6.31 -1.78 8.62
C THR A 574 5.12 -2.37 9.34
N ILE A 575 3.92 -2.01 8.90
CA ILE A 575 2.66 -2.58 9.35
C ILE A 575 2.45 -3.91 8.65
N LEU A 576 2.38 -4.97 9.46
CA LEU A 576 2.00 -6.30 9.01
C LEU A 576 0.48 -6.39 8.88
N THR A 577 0.00 -7.05 7.83
CA THR A 577 -1.43 -7.14 7.55
C THR A 577 -1.89 -8.55 7.17
N ARG A 578 -3.21 -8.76 7.24
CA ARG A 578 -3.91 -9.95 6.75
C ARG A 578 -5.13 -9.54 5.95
N ASN A 579 -5.68 -10.45 5.15
CA ASN A 579 -7.01 -10.24 4.57
C ASN A 579 -8.08 -10.17 5.66
N ALA A 580 -9.12 -9.37 5.43
CA ALA A 580 -10.32 -9.40 6.25
C ALA A 580 -10.96 -10.80 6.19
N ASN A 581 -11.38 -11.30 7.36
CA ASN A 581 -12.05 -12.58 7.49
C ASN A 581 -13.50 -12.47 7.01
N ALA A 582 -14.10 -13.60 6.62
CA ALA A 582 -15.50 -13.63 6.16
C ALA A 582 -16.49 -13.03 7.19
N GLY A 583 -16.26 -13.24 8.48
CA GLY A 583 -17.08 -12.67 9.56
C GLY A 583 -16.90 -11.17 9.79
N GLU A 584 -15.87 -10.56 9.18
CA GLU A 584 -15.61 -9.12 9.21
C GLU A 584 -16.21 -8.41 7.97
N ILE A 585 -16.83 -9.16 7.05
CA ILE A 585 -17.47 -8.61 5.85
C ILE A 585 -18.99 -8.84 5.92
N GLN A 586 -19.76 -7.76 5.90
CA GLN A 586 -21.22 -7.81 5.91
C GLN A 586 -21.78 -6.89 4.81
N GLY A 587 -22.48 -7.48 3.84
CA GLY A 587 -23.08 -6.71 2.74
C GLY A 587 -22.08 -5.93 1.90
N GLY A 588 -20.85 -6.44 1.74
CA GLY A 588 -19.77 -5.77 1.00
C GLY A 588 -18.98 -4.73 1.82
N GLY A 589 -19.39 -4.43 3.06
CA GLY A 589 -18.67 -3.54 3.96
C GLY A 589 -17.85 -4.29 5.02
N PHE A 590 -16.76 -3.68 5.49
CA PHE A 590 -15.99 -4.15 6.62
C PHE A 590 -16.66 -3.76 7.94
N ILE A 591 -16.79 -4.69 8.89
CA ILE A 591 -17.43 -4.46 10.19
C ILE A 591 -16.51 -4.73 11.38
N PHE A 592 -16.67 -3.94 12.44
CA PHE A 592 -16.07 -4.20 13.75
C PHE A 592 -16.95 -3.65 14.87
N TYR A 593 -16.63 -3.98 16.13
CA TYR A 593 -17.40 -3.57 17.29
C TYR A 593 -16.74 -2.41 18.03
N LEU A 594 -17.57 -1.54 18.60
CA LEU A 594 -17.16 -0.45 19.46
C LEU A 594 -18.12 -0.38 20.65
N HIS A 595 -17.62 -0.28 21.88
CA HIS A 595 -18.45 0.00 23.04
C HIS A 595 -18.36 1.49 23.34
N VAL A 596 -19.49 2.18 23.35
CA VAL A 596 -19.56 3.63 23.55
C VAL A 596 -20.13 3.93 24.91
N ASP A 597 -19.50 4.83 25.66
CA ASP A 597 -20.03 5.39 26.91
C ASP A 597 -19.58 6.84 27.10
N ASN A 598 -20.55 7.74 27.30
CA ASN A 598 -20.35 9.16 27.56
C ASN A 598 -20.93 9.59 28.92
N ASN A 599 -21.32 8.64 29.77
CA ASN A 599 -21.93 8.94 31.06
C ASN A 599 -20.93 9.62 32.00
N LYS A 600 -21.45 10.54 32.81
CA LYS A 600 -20.67 11.18 33.87
C LYS A 600 -20.70 10.36 35.15
N CYS A 601 -19.59 10.39 35.87
CA CYS A 601 -19.51 9.87 37.23
C CYS A 601 -20.32 10.74 38.20
N GLN A 602 -20.61 10.21 39.38
CA GLN A 602 -21.15 10.95 40.51
C GLN A 602 -20.37 10.56 41.77
N ALA A 603 -20.22 11.53 42.66
CA ALA A 603 -19.51 11.34 43.92
C ALA A 603 -20.18 12.15 45.04
N GLU A 604 -20.28 11.57 46.23
CA GLU A 604 -20.81 12.21 47.44
C GLU A 604 -20.04 11.72 48.66
N ILE A 605 -19.84 12.57 49.67
CA ILE A 605 -19.29 12.18 50.97
C ILE A 605 -20.38 12.38 52.01
N TYR A 606 -20.66 11.36 52.81
CA TYR A 606 -21.60 11.46 53.92
C TYR A 606 -20.88 11.93 55.18
N GLU A 607 -21.62 12.51 56.14
CA GLU A 607 -20.98 12.99 57.36
C GLU A 607 -20.43 11.81 58.18
N ALA A 608 -19.18 11.93 58.63
CA ALA A 608 -18.63 11.01 59.61
C ALA A 608 -19.53 10.98 60.87
N SER A 609 -19.65 9.82 61.50
CA SER A 609 -20.47 9.67 62.71
C SER A 609 -19.86 8.70 63.71
N ILE A 610 -20.16 8.91 65.00
CA ILE A 610 -19.88 7.95 66.08
C ILE A 610 -21.21 7.60 66.74
N LYS A 611 -21.50 6.30 66.91
CA LYS A 611 -22.76 5.83 67.51
C LYS A 611 -24.02 6.45 66.85
N GLY A 612 -23.94 6.76 65.55
CA GLY A 612 -25.02 7.39 64.77
C GLY A 612 -25.13 8.91 64.91
N VAL A 613 -24.27 9.57 65.69
CA VAL A 613 -24.21 11.04 65.80
C VAL A 613 -23.23 11.59 64.78
N ALA A 614 -23.75 12.35 63.81
CA ALA A 614 -22.97 12.95 62.73
C ALA A 614 -22.19 14.21 63.19
N ALA A 615 -21.10 14.53 62.50
CA ALA A 615 -20.27 15.71 62.78
C ALA A 615 -21.02 17.04 62.69
N GLY A 616 -22.08 17.09 61.87
CA GLY A 616 -22.84 18.30 61.60
C GLY A 616 -22.03 19.42 60.95
N PRO A 617 -22.61 20.63 60.82
CA PRO A 617 -22.00 21.73 60.06
C PRO A 617 -20.73 22.30 60.70
N CYS A 618 -20.54 22.10 62.00
CA CYS A 618 -19.33 22.55 62.72
C CYS A 618 -18.21 21.51 62.69
N GLY A 619 -18.50 20.27 62.29
CA GLY A 619 -17.49 19.23 62.08
C GLY A 619 -16.84 18.72 63.36
N PHE A 620 -17.50 18.72 64.53
CA PHE A 620 -16.93 18.15 65.77
C PHE A 620 -17.75 16.94 66.21
N ILE A 621 -17.07 15.83 66.49
CA ILE A 621 -17.66 14.62 67.07
C ILE A 621 -16.90 14.28 68.33
N SER A 622 -17.64 14.04 69.42
CA SER A 622 -17.05 13.55 70.66
C SER A 622 -16.90 12.03 70.65
N TYR A 623 -15.78 11.51 71.14
CA TYR A 623 -15.48 10.08 71.20
C TYR A 623 -15.20 9.61 72.64
N ASP A 624 -15.55 8.36 72.92
CA ASP A 624 -15.03 7.56 74.03
C ASP A 624 -13.94 6.60 73.52
N ALA A 625 -13.07 6.13 74.42
CA ALA A 625 -12.04 5.17 74.05
C ALA A 625 -12.66 3.86 73.53
N GLY A 626 -12.24 3.43 72.33
CA GLY A 626 -12.77 2.24 71.65
C GLY A 626 -14.04 2.48 70.82
N ASP A 627 -14.44 3.74 70.62
CA ASP A 627 -15.50 4.07 69.67
C ASP A 627 -15.04 3.90 68.22
N ASP A 628 -15.98 3.52 67.37
CA ASP A 628 -15.79 3.45 65.93
C ASP A 628 -16.30 4.73 65.24
N VAL A 629 -15.46 5.29 64.38
CA VAL A 629 -15.80 6.36 63.46
C VAL A 629 -16.32 5.74 62.17
N ARG A 630 -17.61 5.92 61.92
CA ARG A 630 -18.26 5.50 60.67
C ARG A 630 -17.94 6.52 59.58
N LEU A 631 -17.24 6.08 58.54
CA LEU A 631 -16.99 6.84 57.32
C LEU A 631 -17.80 6.24 56.18
N SER A 632 -18.44 7.08 55.36
CA SER A 632 -19.16 6.60 54.19
C SER A 632 -19.19 7.62 53.06
N PHE A 633 -19.22 7.09 51.83
CA PHE A 633 -19.21 7.88 50.62
C PHE A 633 -19.93 7.13 49.50
N ARG A 634 -20.44 7.90 48.53
CA ARG A 634 -21.08 7.36 47.33
C ARG A 634 -20.18 7.56 46.11
N VAL A 635 -20.05 6.52 45.30
CA VAL A 635 -19.37 6.54 44.00
C VAL A 635 -20.23 5.84 42.97
N HIS A 636 -20.63 6.53 41.90
CA HIS A 636 -21.56 5.98 40.92
C HIS A 636 -21.14 6.28 39.49
N HIS A 637 -21.34 5.29 38.61
CA HIS A 637 -21.32 5.45 37.16
C HIS A 637 -22.38 4.50 36.55
N PRO A 638 -23.27 4.97 35.65
CA PRO A 638 -24.44 4.21 35.20
C PRO A 638 -24.15 2.82 34.60
N LYS A 639 -22.94 2.60 34.09
CA LYS A 639 -22.49 1.34 33.48
C LYS A 639 -21.26 0.72 34.16
N GLY A 640 -20.81 1.26 35.30
CA GLY A 640 -19.69 0.71 36.05
C GLY A 640 -18.28 1.01 35.50
N TYR A 641 -18.14 1.69 34.36
CA TYR A 641 -16.86 2.08 33.76
C TYR A 641 -16.13 3.25 34.47
N ALA A 642 -15.92 3.14 35.78
CA ALA A 642 -15.17 4.13 36.56
C ALA A 642 -14.36 3.49 37.69
N ARG A 643 -13.36 4.25 38.16
CA ARG A 643 -12.52 3.93 39.31
C ARG A 643 -12.61 5.04 40.34
N PHE A 644 -12.29 4.77 41.60
CA PHE A 644 -12.40 5.79 42.64
C PHE A 644 -11.21 5.81 43.61
N LYS A 645 -11.02 6.95 44.26
CA LYS A 645 -10.15 7.13 45.42
C LYS A 645 -10.83 8.01 46.45
N PHE A 646 -11.04 7.44 47.63
CA PHE A 646 -11.44 8.15 48.85
C PHE A 646 -10.21 8.36 49.73
N THR A 647 -10.00 9.59 50.16
CA THR A 647 -8.84 9.97 50.96
C THR A 647 -9.28 10.70 52.22
N THR A 648 -8.67 10.32 53.33
CA THR A 648 -8.81 11.00 54.61
C THR A 648 -7.44 11.48 55.05
N VAL A 649 -7.28 12.79 55.22
CA VAL A 649 -6.02 13.43 55.63
C VAL A 649 -6.15 13.87 57.07
N ARG A 650 -5.21 13.49 57.94
CA ARG A 650 -5.17 13.92 59.36
C ARG A 650 -4.32 15.17 59.52
N GLY A 651 -4.95 16.33 59.66
CA GLY A 651 -4.27 17.62 59.80
C GLY A 651 -3.11 17.77 58.83
N SER A 652 -1.91 18.09 59.34
CA SER A 652 -0.67 18.17 58.54
C SER A 652 0.16 16.89 58.56
N SER A 653 -0.36 15.77 59.09
CA SER A 653 0.36 14.50 59.20
C SER A 653 0.25 13.59 57.98
N GLY A 654 -0.48 14.02 56.93
CA GLY A 654 -0.72 13.24 55.73
C GLY A 654 -1.91 12.27 55.85
N TYR A 655 -1.92 11.25 55.00
CA TYR A 655 -3.04 10.30 54.89
C TYR A 655 -3.23 9.45 56.15
N ALA A 656 -4.46 9.38 56.64
CA ALA A 656 -4.89 8.36 57.58
C ALA A 656 -5.20 7.07 56.78
N ALA A 657 -4.18 6.27 56.50
CA ALA A 657 -4.27 5.11 55.61
C ALA A 657 -5.39 4.12 56.00
N ALA A 658 -5.67 3.95 57.30
CA ALA A 658 -6.78 3.11 57.78
C ALA A 658 -8.17 3.62 57.38
N ALA A 659 -8.29 4.91 57.04
CA ALA A 659 -9.50 5.63 56.67
C ALA A 659 -9.52 6.07 55.19
N CYS A 660 -8.62 5.55 54.35
CA CYS A 660 -8.61 5.78 52.91
C CYS A 660 -9.15 4.55 52.16
N ALA A 661 -9.68 4.73 50.96
CA ALA A 661 -10.04 3.63 50.05
C ALA A 661 -9.54 3.99 48.64
N PRO A 662 -8.44 3.37 48.15
CA PRO A 662 -7.62 2.33 48.78
C PRO A 662 -6.74 2.85 49.93
N ALA A 663 -6.10 1.93 50.68
CA ALA A 663 -5.22 2.27 51.81
C ALA A 663 -4.04 3.18 51.39
N ASN A 664 -3.50 2.95 50.19
CA ASN A 664 -2.51 3.81 49.55
C ASN A 664 -3.18 4.66 48.46
N PRO A 665 -3.52 5.94 48.74
CA PRO A 665 -4.19 6.81 47.78
C PRO A 665 -3.29 7.28 46.62
N ASP A 666 -1.97 7.14 46.75
CA ASP A 666 -0.98 7.51 45.73
C ASP A 666 -0.84 6.44 44.62
N VAL A 667 -1.62 5.36 44.68
CA VAL A 667 -1.67 4.35 43.61
C VAL A 667 -2.00 5.00 42.27
N ALA A 668 -1.37 4.58 41.17
CA ALA A 668 -1.70 5.10 39.84
C ALA A 668 -3.21 4.90 39.53
N TRP A 669 -3.85 5.84 38.81
CA TRP A 669 -5.30 5.77 38.60
C TRP A 669 -5.75 4.51 37.86
N ALA A 670 -4.94 4.00 36.93
CA ALA A 670 -5.21 2.74 36.25
C ALA A 670 -5.17 1.49 37.18
N ASN A 671 -4.69 1.65 38.41
CA ASN A 671 -4.65 0.62 39.45
C ASN A 671 -5.58 0.95 40.64
N ALA A 672 -6.34 2.05 40.57
CA ALA A 672 -7.32 2.39 41.59
C ALA A 672 -8.51 1.41 41.56
N PRO A 673 -9.19 1.18 42.70
CA PRO A 673 -10.35 0.29 42.77
C PRO A 673 -11.45 0.63 41.77
N LEU A 674 -12.05 -0.39 41.18
CA LEU A 674 -13.29 -0.28 40.41
C LEU A 674 -14.47 -0.01 41.36
N LEU A 675 -15.54 0.59 40.84
CA LEU A 675 -16.78 0.80 41.61
C LEU A 675 -17.39 -0.50 42.17
N THR A 676 -17.08 -1.64 41.55
CA THR A 676 -17.55 -2.97 41.93
C THR A 676 -16.62 -3.70 42.90
N ASP A 677 -15.42 -3.18 43.15
CA ASP A 677 -14.48 -3.80 44.06
C ASP A 677 -14.99 -3.61 45.49
N THR A 678 -15.25 -4.70 46.21
CA THR A 678 -15.64 -4.67 47.62
C THR A 678 -15.18 -5.96 48.32
N PRO A 679 -14.62 -5.87 49.54
CA PRO A 679 -14.29 -4.65 50.26
C PRO A 679 -13.00 -3.98 49.74
N VAL A 680 -12.91 -2.65 49.87
CA VAL A 680 -11.69 -1.88 49.54
C VAL A 680 -11.13 -1.31 50.84
N ASN A 681 -9.98 -1.84 51.30
CA ASN A 681 -9.41 -1.47 52.60
C ASN A 681 -10.43 -1.56 53.76
N GLY A 682 -11.32 -2.55 53.73
CA GLY A 682 -12.38 -2.75 54.72
C GLY A 682 -13.63 -1.87 54.52
N PHE A 683 -13.67 -1.00 53.50
CA PHE A 683 -14.92 -0.36 53.08
C PHE A 683 -15.77 -1.35 52.30
N SER A 684 -16.97 -1.64 52.81
CA SER A 684 -17.93 -2.54 52.20
C SER A 684 -18.99 -1.75 51.43
N LEU A 685 -19.44 -2.30 50.31
CA LEU A 685 -20.54 -1.76 49.52
C LEU A 685 -21.89 -2.23 50.12
N ASP A 686 -22.60 -1.36 50.84
CA ASP A 686 -23.81 -1.71 51.62
C ASP A 686 -25.11 -1.54 50.82
N ILE A 687 -25.27 -0.38 50.18
CA ILE A 687 -26.39 0.02 49.30
C ILE A 687 -25.76 0.26 47.92
N PRO A 688 -26.46 0.08 46.78
CA PRO A 688 -25.89 0.41 45.47
C PRO A 688 -25.16 1.76 45.52
N ASP A 689 -23.88 1.70 45.15
CA ASP A 689 -22.93 2.82 45.08
C ASP A 689 -22.42 3.42 46.40
N VAL A 690 -22.83 2.94 47.58
CA VAL A 690 -22.39 3.50 48.88
C VAL A 690 -21.42 2.56 49.59
N PHE A 691 -20.19 3.05 49.76
CA PHE A 691 -19.15 2.41 50.55
C PHE A 691 -19.15 2.94 51.98
N SER A 692 -18.92 2.04 52.93
CA SER A 692 -18.89 2.40 54.34
C SER A 692 -17.88 1.56 55.12
N LYS A 693 -17.31 2.15 56.18
CA LYS A 693 -16.39 1.47 57.09
C LYS A 693 -16.48 2.08 58.47
N ASP A 694 -16.39 1.22 59.48
CA ASP A 694 -16.13 1.58 60.85
C ASP A 694 -14.61 1.53 61.11
N VAL A 695 -14.05 2.66 61.56
CA VAL A 695 -12.62 2.82 61.85
C VAL A 695 -12.45 3.20 63.30
N ASP A 696 -11.71 2.39 64.05
CA ASP A 696 -11.37 2.65 65.44
C ASP A 696 -10.77 4.06 65.63
N GLU A 697 -11.30 4.79 66.61
CA GLU A 697 -10.91 6.18 66.89
C GLU A 697 -9.41 6.33 67.17
N ALA A 698 -8.80 5.36 67.86
CA ALA A 698 -7.39 5.43 68.21
C ALA A 698 -6.51 5.20 66.97
N ALA A 699 -6.91 4.30 66.07
CA ALA A 699 -6.25 4.04 64.80
C ALA A 699 -6.27 5.28 63.88
N ILE A 700 -7.41 5.96 63.74
CA ILE A 700 -7.51 7.13 62.86
C ILE A 700 -6.80 8.36 63.45
N ARG A 701 -6.88 8.59 64.78
CA ARG A 701 -6.17 9.69 65.46
C ARG A 701 -4.65 9.52 65.50
N GLY A 702 -4.15 8.28 65.50
CA GLY A 702 -2.72 7.96 65.56
C GLY A 702 -1.99 8.64 66.72
N GLY A 703 -2.63 8.65 67.90
CA GLY A 703 -2.07 9.17 69.15
C GLY A 703 -2.42 10.62 69.50
N CYS A 704 -3.00 11.41 68.59
CA CYS A 704 -3.38 12.80 68.87
C CYS A 704 -4.65 12.88 69.74
N PRO A 705 -4.66 13.50 70.94
CA PRO A 705 -5.86 13.57 71.80
C PRO A 705 -7.07 14.22 71.13
N LYS A 706 -6.83 15.24 70.30
CA LYS A 706 -7.79 15.80 69.34
C LYS A 706 -7.17 15.73 67.96
N ALA A 707 -7.94 15.39 66.95
CA ALA A 707 -7.46 15.33 65.57
C ALA A 707 -8.53 15.85 64.61
N ALA A 708 -8.11 16.61 63.61
CA ALA A 708 -8.98 17.07 62.53
C ALA A 708 -8.66 16.32 61.24
N PHE A 709 -9.69 16.07 60.45
CA PHE A 709 -9.64 15.26 59.24
C PHE A 709 -10.29 15.99 58.09
N GLY A 710 -9.69 15.89 56.91
CA GLY A 710 -10.29 16.32 55.64
C GLY A 710 -10.52 15.10 54.75
N GLU A 711 -11.75 14.98 54.24
CA GLU A 711 -12.21 13.89 53.40
C GLU A 711 -12.40 14.39 51.97
N ASN A 712 -11.82 13.66 51.01
CA ASN A 712 -11.99 13.91 49.58
C ASN A 712 -12.32 12.61 48.85
N ILE A 713 -13.19 12.71 47.85
CA ILE A 713 -13.52 11.61 46.93
C ILE A 713 -13.34 12.10 45.50
N TYR A 714 -12.71 11.27 44.68
CA TYR A 714 -12.63 11.47 43.24
C TYR A 714 -12.97 10.16 42.52
N VAL A 715 -13.81 10.27 41.51
CA VAL A 715 -14.28 9.17 40.66
C VAL A 715 -13.88 9.45 39.23
N ALA A 716 -12.98 8.63 38.71
CA ALA A 716 -12.41 8.75 37.37
C ALA A 716 -13.13 7.82 36.39
N ALA A 717 -13.73 8.39 35.34
CA ALA A 717 -14.28 7.63 34.24
C ALA A 717 -13.15 6.96 33.43
N THR A 718 -13.38 5.74 32.96
CA THR A 718 -12.38 4.98 32.18
C THR A 718 -12.46 5.27 30.67
N ALA A 719 -13.50 5.97 30.21
CA ALA A 719 -13.76 6.19 28.79
C ALA A 719 -12.61 6.95 28.09
N THR A 720 -12.36 6.62 26.82
CA THR A 720 -11.29 7.21 25.99
C THR A 720 -11.82 7.67 24.62
N ASN A 721 -11.21 8.69 24.03
CA ASN A 721 -11.46 9.03 22.61
C ASN A 721 -10.51 8.31 21.64
N GLY A 722 -9.71 7.37 22.15
CA GLY A 722 -8.66 6.67 21.42
C GLY A 722 -7.28 7.33 21.49
N TRP A 723 -7.17 8.52 22.09
CA TRP A 723 -5.89 9.19 22.35
C TRP A 723 -5.66 9.43 23.84
N VAL A 724 -6.70 9.85 24.55
CA VAL A 724 -6.65 10.23 25.96
C VAL A 724 -7.93 9.79 26.68
N ARG A 725 -7.79 9.58 27.99
CA ARG A 725 -8.92 9.40 28.89
C ARG A 725 -9.78 10.66 28.96
N LEU A 726 -11.10 10.48 29.07
CA LEU A 726 -12.07 11.57 29.12
C LEU A 726 -12.29 12.07 30.55
N SER A 727 -11.32 12.80 31.09
CA SER A 727 -11.40 13.39 32.44
C SER A 727 -12.60 14.32 32.66
N GLY A 728 -13.16 14.90 31.59
CA GLY A 728 -14.40 15.69 31.65
C GLY A 728 -15.65 14.90 32.07
N LEU A 729 -15.56 13.56 32.16
CA LEU A 729 -16.61 12.66 32.66
C LEU A 729 -16.43 12.28 34.14
N ASP A 730 -15.36 12.75 34.78
CA ASP A 730 -15.07 12.48 36.18
C ASP A 730 -16.01 13.25 37.12
N ALA A 731 -15.98 12.86 38.40
CA ALA A 731 -16.68 13.57 39.45
C ALA A 731 -15.87 13.61 40.74
N SER A 732 -16.02 14.72 41.47
CA SER A 732 -15.55 14.87 42.84
C SER A 732 -16.70 15.41 43.69
N ALA A 733 -16.75 15.04 44.97
CA ALA A 733 -17.71 15.64 45.88
C ALA A 733 -17.17 16.95 46.47
N MET A 734 -18.06 17.74 47.08
CA MET A 734 -17.63 18.77 48.02
C MET A 734 -16.86 18.10 49.16
N PRO A 735 -15.61 18.53 49.48
CA PRO A 735 -14.86 17.97 50.59
C PRO A 735 -15.63 18.11 51.91
N LYS A 736 -15.53 17.08 52.76
CA LYS A 736 -16.03 17.15 54.13
C LYS A 736 -14.88 17.17 55.11
N ALA A 737 -15.16 17.65 56.31
CA ALA A 737 -14.18 17.68 57.38
C ALA A 737 -14.87 17.37 58.70
N PHE A 738 -14.16 16.66 59.56
CA PHE A 738 -14.59 16.41 60.93
C PHE A 738 -13.38 16.43 61.86
N ALA A 739 -13.62 16.66 63.14
CA ALA A 739 -12.64 16.67 64.19
C ALA A 739 -13.14 15.81 65.34
N LEU A 740 -12.25 14.95 65.83
CA LEU A 740 -12.50 14.11 66.98
C LEU A 740 -12.01 14.83 68.23
N GLU A 741 -12.89 14.94 69.22
CA GLU A 741 -12.52 15.38 70.55
C GLU A 741 -12.99 14.40 71.63
N PRO A 742 -12.22 14.22 72.71
CA PRO A 742 -12.66 13.34 73.79
C PRO A 742 -13.92 13.93 74.42
N ASN A 743 -14.85 13.07 74.83
CA ASN A 743 -15.95 13.49 75.69
C ASN A 743 -15.37 14.21 76.93
N LYS A 744 -15.98 15.34 77.29
CA LYS A 744 -15.65 16.00 78.57
C LYS A 744 -16.07 15.04 79.69
N PRO A 745 -15.19 14.78 80.67
CA PRO A 745 -15.55 13.96 81.84
C PRO A 745 -16.71 14.56 82.64
#